data_AF-A0A074VQC2-F1
#
_entry.id   AF-A0A074VQC2-F1
#
_cell.length_a   1.000
_cell.length_b   1.000
_cell.length_c   1.000
_cell.angle_alpha   90.00
_cell.angle_beta   90.00
_cell.angle_gamma   90.00
#
_symmetry.space_group_name_H-M   'P 1'
#
loop_
_entity.id
_entity.type
_entity.pdbx_description
1 polymer ?
#
loop_
_entity_poly.entity_id
_entity_poly.type
_entity_poly.pdbx_seq_one_letter_code
_entity_poly.pdbx_strand_id
1 'polypeptide(L)'
;MDNLDDLFGEEGINAAIAATFDTDALSQRIERSHIVGCCQRLAWSRTSCIAQISADSRKVLVRALCRDKNTAKWSLSDATEVNASDGAIFTHVEWSSSGLDLVIADQFGRLTLFSLTHALNSLERRPVNLTSNVDDLNQIVGLHWLPLNLAGQTRTALINPAAKEGNRWSNTMRLHDIHGVSNPIDNKAAFLCITRRCQLKLIYEQPGQPWSQAGSTLDSLTDSGDALTHAAFCQANQHLVMVTYDASKHLRLYKIMINWQANAGDGNTHKASLNPQMAILHVELLDQCVPQSSERAASAQLSSLHIEPISQAIDNSTFTVVAVFTSAAQDHGGKFSVISRWDLQQTEATLHESFKGLKPTASQPNNSKSIQRLHRMEDVISPKAILAFQSNVYHNTFAFAASDGTIEFRSRETMQVIEPDHDANKATSLPQNGFNFLTSECVDISLSPSMASSVITKPDGTVNLHSAEYIHGWKDVKEDNDLAQAAVVSLARELGIVTCYQIGFDDLLSVIPTDLDRSLRRKFISEIFRTINRNTDFSLDDPKLQSGRVLKDSLLYRIASAQLIVSYQTDPKRRDIPAKAAWVLLNLRSVCTNIAQTLSMTQTIRGMQNLESSLFVSLKGLVRWSLDLMTLIFDDMIEMMRFCKSDFDRQKILTYVHEKNTATLHLLLSSTSRALLGMLGNLIRNFAMRVVKTQEKVRHSSRANDIRDSVELQHMEAMMGAELPFEIRLFEQLVAETDGNVRATYQAAQSSPPQRSFYEQSMLVDADIPEALSPVLQKLFGDIVPRLEKQIDGVAIYTAETAWLGLGEDEEANKRAGRQQYDVLRKCAIPPNAKVRQCRRCGSVIENLVDGHMAAWVQNAHKMCICLSHWIVA
;
A
#
# COMPACT_ATOMS: atom_id res chain seq x y z
N MET A 1 68.46 -14.25 45.04
CA MET A 1 67.93 -15.30 44.14
C MET A 1 66.53 -15.52 44.64
N ASP A 2 65.63 -14.62 44.24
CA ASP A 2 64.26 -14.56 44.72
C ASP A 2 63.42 -14.49 43.46
N ASN A 3 62.71 -15.56 43.13
CA ASN A 3 61.90 -15.57 41.94
C ASN A 3 60.87 -16.70 41.92
N LEU A 4 59.70 -16.33 41.40
CA LEU A 4 58.88 -17.11 40.46
C LEU A 4 57.77 -18.05 40.96
N ASP A 5 57.06 -17.76 42.06
CA ASP A 5 55.81 -18.50 42.36
C ASP A 5 54.60 -17.67 42.82
N ASP A 6 54.63 -16.33 42.74
CA ASP A 6 53.53 -15.49 43.26
C ASP A 6 52.86 -14.60 42.18
N LEU A 7 52.87 -15.02 40.91
CA LEU A 7 52.31 -14.24 39.79
C LEU A 7 50.98 -14.75 39.21
N PHE A 8 50.40 -15.81 39.75
CA PHE A 8 49.10 -16.34 39.29
C PHE A 8 48.18 -16.66 40.46
N GLY A 9 47.69 -15.61 41.11
CA GLY A 9 46.51 -15.71 41.97
C GLY A 9 45.26 -15.95 41.12
N GLU A 10 44.78 -17.20 41.11
CA GLU A 10 43.47 -17.58 40.62
C GLU A 10 42.37 -17.04 41.53
N GLU A 11 42.05 -15.75 41.43
CA GLU A 11 40.79 -15.20 41.97
C GLU A 11 40.19 -14.20 40.96
N GLY A 12 39.11 -14.62 40.28
CA GLY A 12 38.05 -13.70 39.85
C GLY A 12 38.15 -12.95 38.52
N ILE A 13 38.83 -13.43 37.48
CA ILE A 13 38.85 -12.74 36.17
C ILE A 13 37.52 -12.89 35.38
N ASN A 14 36.66 -13.86 35.73
CA ASN A 14 35.41 -14.12 34.97
C ASN A 14 34.17 -13.34 35.46
N ALA A 15 34.27 -12.55 36.53
CA ALA A 15 33.14 -11.73 37.01
C ALA A 15 33.36 -10.21 36.84
N ALA A 16 34.60 -9.77 36.66
CA ALA A 16 34.93 -8.35 36.43
C ALA A 16 34.88 -7.92 34.96
N ILE A 17 34.95 -8.86 34.00
CA ILE A 17 34.71 -8.58 32.56
C ILE A 17 33.20 -8.45 32.26
N ALA A 18 32.34 -8.96 33.13
CA ALA A 18 30.88 -8.91 32.98
C ALA A 18 30.23 -7.63 33.52
N ALA A 19 31.00 -6.72 34.13
CA ALA A 19 30.44 -5.55 34.85
C ALA A 19 30.96 -4.17 34.38
N THR A 20 31.70 -4.09 33.26
CA THR A 20 32.25 -2.80 32.75
C THR A 20 31.96 -2.49 31.28
N PHE A 21 30.92 -3.06 30.68
CA PHE A 21 30.43 -2.61 29.36
C PHE A 21 28.92 -2.38 29.39
N ASP A 22 28.48 -1.36 30.13
CA ASP A 22 27.19 -0.73 29.82
C ASP A 22 27.41 0.20 28.61
N THR A 23 27.74 -0.41 27.47
CA THR A 23 27.82 0.32 26.20
C THR A 23 26.40 0.64 25.78
N ASP A 24 26.09 1.93 25.71
CA ASP A 24 24.85 2.48 25.16
C ASP A 24 24.39 1.66 23.95
N ALA A 25 23.16 1.13 23.99
CA ALA A 25 22.60 0.26 22.94
C ALA A 25 22.70 0.88 21.53
N LEU A 26 22.67 2.21 21.47
CA LEU A 26 22.92 2.97 20.25
C LEU A 26 24.35 2.82 19.72
N SER A 27 25.37 2.84 20.59
CA SER A 27 26.77 2.60 20.19
C SER A 27 26.96 1.20 19.61
N GLN A 28 26.39 0.16 20.25
CA GLN A 28 26.44 -1.22 19.73
C GLN A 28 25.77 -1.33 18.35
N ARG A 29 24.66 -0.59 18.15
CA ARG A 29 23.97 -0.52 16.86
C ARG A 29 24.81 0.16 15.78
N ILE A 30 25.53 1.23 16.11
CA ILE A 30 26.42 1.94 15.18
C ILE A 30 27.62 1.06 14.82
N GLU A 31 28.27 0.44 15.81
CA GLU A 31 29.39 -0.49 15.60
C GLU A 31 29.01 -1.64 14.67
N ARG A 32 27.81 -2.20 14.84
CA ARG A 32 27.31 -3.26 13.94
C ARG A 32 27.20 -2.77 12.49
N SER A 33 26.71 -1.54 12.28
CA SER A 33 26.65 -0.98 10.92
C SER A 33 28.03 -0.71 10.31
N HIS A 34 29.08 -0.53 11.12
CA HIS A 34 30.44 -0.39 10.57
C HIS A 34 30.96 -1.70 9.94
N ILE A 35 30.47 -2.84 10.44
CA ILE A 35 30.97 -4.16 10.05
C ILE A 35 30.27 -4.69 8.79
N VAL A 36 28.97 -4.42 8.64
CA VAL A 36 28.13 -4.99 7.58
C VAL A 36 26.94 -4.10 7.19
N GLY A 37 26.73 -3.91 5.88
CA GLY A 37 25.65 -3.10 5.33
C GLY A 37 24.25 -3.68 5.52
N CYS A 38 24.07 -5.01 5.36
CA CYS A 38 22.82 -5.68 5.68
C CYS A 38 22.70 -5.94 7.20
N CYS A 39 22.45 -4.86 7.95
CA CYS A 39 22.24 -4.89 9.40
C CYS A 39 20.89 -4.28 9.83
N GLN A 40 19.96 -4.04 8.90
CA GLN A 40 18.64 -3.48 9.20
C GLN A 40 17.85 -4.35 10.18
N ARG A 41 17.52 -3.78 11.34
CA ARG A 41 16.76 -4.45 12.42
C ARG A 41 15.31 -4.03 12.50
N LEU A 42 14.94 -2.93 11.86
CA LEU A 42 13.59 -2.39 11.85
C LEU A 42 13.22 -2.04 10.42
N ALA A 43 12.10 -2.58 9.93
CA ALA A 43 11.66 -2.40 8.55
C ALA A 43 10.16 -2.18 8.45
N TRP A 44 9.76 -1.14 7.72
CA TRP A 44 8.36 -0.83 7.41
C TRP A 44 8.01 -1.24 5.97
N SER A 45 6.96 -2.04 5.79
CA SER A 45 6.51 -2.57 4.50
C SER A 45 5.58 -1.63 3.73
N ARG A 46 5.45 -1.81 2.41
CA ARG A 46 4.45 -1.12 1.58
C ARG A 46 2.98 -1.40 1.95
N THR A 47 2.72 -2.45 2.73
CA THR A 47 1.38 -2.78 3.27
C THR A 47 1.21 -2.31 4.72
N SER A 48 2.16 -1.51 5.21
CA SER A 48 2.21 -0.97 6.57
C SER A 48 2.32 -2.04 7.67
N CYS A 49 3.13 -3.05 7.41
CA CYS A 49 3.64 -4.01 8.40
C CYS A 49 5.02 -3.58 8.89
N ILE A 50 5.34 -3.91 10.12
CA ILE A 50 6.61 -3.61 10.77
C ILE A 50 7.27 -4.95 11.10
N ALA A 51 8.52 -5.14 10.71
CA ALA A 51 9.37 -6.23 11.17
C ALA A 51 10.47 -5.67 12.06
N GLN A 52 10.68 -6.27 13.23
CA GLN A 52 11.71 -5.87 14.18
C GLN A 52 12.53 -7.08 14.62
N ILE A 53 13.85 -6.97 14.61
CA ILE A 53 14.76 -7.90 15.28
C ILE A 53 14.84 -7.51 16.77
N SER A 54 14.47 -8.44 17.64
CA SER A 54 14.60 -8.33 19.11
C SER A 54 16.03 -7.99 19.55
N ALA A 55 16.20 -7.39 20.74
CA ALA A 55 17.49 -6.93 21.25
C ALA A 55 18.57 -8.04 21.27
N ASP A 56 18.20 -9.25 21.71
CA ASP A 56 19.07 -10.44 21.73
C ASP A 56 19.34 -11.06 20.34
N SER A 57 18.68 -10.53 19.30
CA SER A 57 18.76 -10.97 17.91
C SER A 57 18.31 -12.42 17.68
N ARG A 58 17.54 -13.01 18.61
CA ARG A 58 17.02 -14.39 18.50
C ARG A 58 15.61 -14.46 17.94
N LYS A 59 14.90 -13.34 17.93
CA LYS A 59 13.53 -13.26 17.42
C LYS A 59 13.34 -12.15 16.40
N VAL A 60 12.46 -12.38 15.45
CA VAL A 60 11.81 -11.34 14.64
C VAL A 60 10.35 -11.21 15.07
N LEU A 61 9.95 -9.98 15.34
CA LEU A 61 8.60 -9.59 15.74
C LEU A 61 7.94 -8.87 14.57
N VAL A 62 6.77 -9.33 14.14
CA VAL A 62 6.00 -8.69 13.07
C VAL A 62 4.72 -8.09 13.63
N ARG A 63 4.50 -6.80 13.35
CA ARG A 63 3.33 -6.01 13.77
C ARG A 63 2.68 -5.35 12.56
N ALA A 64 1.44 -4.89 12.72
CA ALA A 64 0.72 -4.12 11.71
C ALA A 64 0.17 -2.84 12.32
N LEU A 65 0.21 -1.73 11.58
CA LEU A 65 -0.46 -0.50 11.98
C LEU A 65 -2.01 -0.66 11.89
N CYS A 66 -2.71 -0.48 12.99
CA CYS A 66 -4.14 -0.77 13.11
C CYS A 66 -4.90 0.45 13.58
N ARG A 67 -6.05 0.71 12.97
CA ARG A 67 -7.03 1.67 13.48
C ARG A 67 -7.98 0.95 14.42
N ASP A 68 -8.06 1.43 15.66
CA ASP A 68 -9.07 0.96 16.58
C ASP A 68 -10.46 1.43 16.13
N LYS A 69 -11.41 0.50 16.03
CA LYS A 69 -12.75 0.77 15.50
C LYS A 69 -13.61 1.63 16.43
N ASN A 70 -13.30 1.65 17.73
CA ASN A 70 -14.12 2.31 18.75
C ASN A 70 -13.62 3.71 19.10
N THR A 71 -12.33 3.98 18.90
CA THR A 71 -11.65 5.24 19.26
C THR A 71 -11.08 5.96 18.05
N ALA A 72 -11.05 5.31 16.87
CA ALA A 72 -10.40 5.80 15.65
C ALA A 72 -8.88 6.06 15.76
N LYS A 73 -8.25 5.75 16.90
CA LYS A 73 -6.82 5.92 17.08
C LYS A 73 -6.04 4.84 16.35
N TRP A 74 -4.87 5.21 15.84
CA TRP A 74 -3.95 4.30 15.20
C TRP A 74 -2.89 3.81 16.19
N SER A 75 -2.58 2.51 16.16
CA SER A 75 -1.60 1.87 17.04
C SER A 75 -0.99 0.64 16.38
N LEU A 76 0.11 0.11 16.91
CA LEU A 76 0.69 -1.13 16.42
C LEU A 76 -0.05 -2.34 17.03
N SER A 77 -0.31 -3.37 16.24
CA SER A 77 -0.88 -4.63 16.71
C SER A 77 0.06 -5.37 17.66
N ASP A 78 -0.48 -6.41 18.29
CA ASP A 78 0.33 -7.46 18.91
C ASP A 78 1.31 -8.08 17.89
N ALA A 79 2.41 -8.63 18.42
CA ALA A 79 3.48 -9.18 17.62
C ALA A 79 3.25 -10.66 17.34
N THR A 80 3.52 -11.04 16.09
CA THR A 80 3.77 -12.42 15.72
C THR A 80 5.27 -12.67 15.73
N GLU A 81 5.72 -13.68 16.47
CA GLU A 81 7.14 -13.96 16.66
C GLU A 81 7.65 -15.08 15.73
N VAL A 82 8.89 -14.92 15.27
CA VAL A 82 9.67 -15.95 14.57
C VAL A 82 10.98 -16.13 15.31
N ASN A 83 11.31 -17.37 15.66
CA ASN A 83 12.56 -17.70 16.34
C ASN A 83 13.67 -18.07 15.36
N ALA A 84 14.90 -17.68 15.68
CA ALA A 84 16.10 -18.13 15.01
C ALA A 84 16.33 -19.63 15.27
N SER A 85 17.07 -20.28 14.37
CA SER A 85 17.57 -21.64 14.61
C SER A 85 18.62 -21.64 15.71
N ASP A 86 18.81 -22.80 16.35
CA ASP A 86 19.81 -22.96 17.42
C ASP A 86 21.21 -22.49 16.96
N GLY A 87 21.87 -21.70 17.81
CA GLY A 87 23.20 -21.13 17.52
C GLY A 87 23.20 -19.96 16.52
N ALA A 88 22.06 -19.57 15.95
CA ALA A 88 21.95 -18.48 14.98
C ALA A 88 21.36 -17.21 15.59
N ILE A 89 21.78 -16.05 15.10
CA ILE A 89 21.12 -14.77 15.35
C ILE A 89 20.75 -14.10 14.03
N PHE A 90 19.62 -13.41 14.04
CA PHE A 90 19.17 -12.60 12.92
C PHE A 90 19.95 -11.29 12.85
N THR A 91 20.40 -10.93 11.65
CA THR A 91 21.16 -9.70 11.43
C THR A 91 20.42 -8.72 10.54
N HIS A 92 19.48 -9.17 9.72
CA HIS A 92 18.80 -8.34 8.73
C HIS A 92 17.35 -8.76 8.47
N VAL A 93 16.47 -7.78 8.29
CA VAL A 93 15.09 -7.94 7.82
C VAL A 93 14.80 -6.97 6.68
N GLU A 94 14.16 -7.44 5.61
CA GLU A 94 13.74 -6.58 4.49
C GLU A 94 12.42 -7.07 3.87
N TRP A 95 11.53 -6.13 3.57
CA TRP A 95 10.25 -6.40 2.91
C TRP A 95 10.37 -6.38 1.40
N SER A 96 9.62 -7.24 0.72
CA SER A 96 9.55 -7.25 -0.74
C SER A 96 8.93 -5.98 -1.32
N SER A 97 9.12 -5.78 -2.62
CA SER A 97 8.57 -4.64 -3.36
C SER A 97 7.02 -4.57 -3.34
N SER A 98 6.34 -5.68 -3.03
CA SER A 98 4.89 -5.73 -2.77
C SER A 98 4.53 -5.43 -1.31
N GLY A 99 5.48 -5.59 -0.39
CA GLY A 99 5.28 -5.48 1.05
C GLY A 99 4.56 -6.69 1.67
N LEU A 100 4.44 -7.80 0.95
CA LEU A 100 3.76 -9.03 1.42
C LEU A 100 4.72 -10.19 1.71
N ASP A 101 5.97 -10.12 1.26
CA ASP A 101 6.98 -11.12 1.55
C ASP A 101 8.09 -10.48 2.40
N LEU A 102 8.60 -11.24 3.37
CA LEU A 102 9.66 -10.83 4.28
C LEU A 102 10.84 -11.77 4.10
N VAL A 103 12.02 -11.21 3.88
CA VAL A 103 13.28 -11.96 3.98
C VAL A 103 13.95 -11.63 5.31
N ILE A 104 14.42 -12.67 5.98
CA ILE A 104 15.19 -12.58 7.21
C ILE A 104 16.53 -13.26 6.96
N ALA A 105 17.63 -12.55 7.18
CA ALA A 105 18.98 -13.09 7.08
C ALA A 105 19.60 -13.28 8.48
N ASP A 106 20.36 -14.35 8.63
CA ASP A 106 21.20 -14.58 9.81
C ASP A 106 22.68 -14.26 9.56
N GLN A 107 23.47 -14.31 10.64
CA GLN A 107 24.91 -14.03 10.60
C GLN A 107 25.72 -14.92 9.65
N PHE A 108 25.20 -16.11 9.29
CA PHE A 108 25.86 -17.07 8.39
C PHE A 108 25.38 -16.92 6.93
N GLY A 109 24.58 -15.90 6.64
CA GLY A 109 24.03 -15.66 5.29
C GLY A 109 22.88 -16.58 4.91
N ARG A 110 22.26 -17.28 5.87
CA ARG A 110 21.07 -18.10 5.61
C ARG A 110 19.84 -17.21 5.55
N LEU A 111 19.01 -17.46 4.55
CA LEU A 111 17.80 -16.68 4.30
C LEU A 111 16.56 -17.49 4.65
N THR A 112 15.67 -16.88 5.42
CA THR A 112 14.33 -17.41 5.68
C THR A 112 13.31 -16.47 5.07
N LEU A 113 12.41 -17.03 4.25
CA LEU A 113 11.37 -16.28 3.54
C LEU A 113 10.01 -16.55 4.17
N PHE A 114 9.27 -15.48 4.44
CA PHE A 114 7.88 -15.51 4.90
C PHE A 114 6.97 -14.76 3.94
N SER A 115 5.70 -15.15 3.89
CA SER A 115 4.67 -14.50 3.09
C SER A 115 3.42 -14.23 3.93
N LEU A 116 2.74 -13.12 3.63
CA LEU A 116 1.57 -12.60 4.33
C LEU A 116 0.29 -12.79 3.51
N THR A 117 0.04 -14.00 3.02
CA THR A 117 -0.98 -14.27 1.99
C THR A 117 -2.43 -14.02 2.43
N HIS A 118 -2.75 -14.26 3.70
CA HIS A 118 -4.14 -14.27 4.19
C HIS A 118 -4.41 -13.27 5.32
N ALA A 119 -3.40 -12.95 6.12
CA ALA A 119 -3.45 -11.95 7.18
C ALA A 119 -2.02 -11.45 7.45
N LEU A 120 -1.89 -10.17 7.81
CA LEU A 120 -0.59 -9.51 7.98
C LEU A 120 0.19 -9.96 9.22
N ASN A 121 -0.48 -10.56 10.20
CA ASN A 121 0.13 -11.15 11.39
C ASN A 121 0.18 -12.70 11.30
N SER A 122 -0.03 -13.27 10.11
CA SER A 122 0.07 -14.72 9.88
C SER A 122 1.24 -14.99 8.95
N LEU A 123 2.40 -15.29 9.54
CA LEU A 123 3.64 -15.54 8.81
C LEU A 123 3.68 -16.98 8.29
N GLU A 124 3.56 -17.15 6.98
CA GLU A 124 3.70 -18.45 6.32
C GLU A 124 5.13 -18.60 5.78
N ARG A 125 5.90 -19.56 6.31
CA ARG A 125 7.27 -19.83 5.85
C ARG A 125 7.22 -20.43 4.44
N ARG A 126 7.93 -19.82 3.50
CA ARG A 126 8.07 -20.35 2.14
C ARG A 126 9.19 -21.38 2.05
N PRO A 127 9.00 -22.49 1.32
CA PRO A 127 10.06 -23.45 1.09
C PRO A 127 11.13 -22.82 0.19
N VAL A 128 12.39 -22.94 0.62
CA VAL A 128 13.56 -22.42 -0.09
C VAL A 128 14.60 -23.54 -0.19
N ASN A 129 15.06 -23.83 -1.39
CA ASN A 129 16.13 -24.80 -1.62
C ASN A 129 17.49 -24.07 -1.61
N LEU A 130 17.95 -23.64 -0.43
CA LEU A 130 19.25 -23.00 -0.27
C LEU A 130 20.23 -23.96 0.40
N THR A 131 21.40 -24.12 -0.21
CA THR A 131 22.56 -24.73 0.43
C THR A 131 23.34 -23.64 1.15
N SER A 132 23.65 -23.83 2.44
CA SER A 132 24.52 -22.92 3.19
C SER A 132 25.37 -23.70 4.17
N ASN A 133 26.69 -23.60 4.02
CA ASN A 133 27.62 -24.01 5.07
C ASN A 133 27.73 -22.89 6.10
N VAL A 134 28.02 -23.23 7.36
CA VAL A 134 28.26 -22.28 8.44
C VAL A 134 29.62 -21.63 8.20
N ASP A 135 29.62 -20.37 7.79
CA ASP A 135 30.82 -19.58 7.46
C ASP A 135 30.47 -18.08 7.50
N ASP A 136 31.19 -17.31 8.31
CA ASP A 136 30.91 -15.88 8.53
C ASP A 136 31.13 -15.04 7.25
N LEU A 137 31.98 -15.52 6.32
CA LEU A 137 32.18 -14.86 5.03
C LEU A 137 30.97 -14.99 4.09
N ASN A 138 29.98 -15.82 4.44
CA ASN A 138 28.70 -15.89 3.74
C ASN A 138 27.70 -14.84 4.20
N GLN A 139 27.98 -14.07 5.26
CA GLN A 139 27.10 -12.99 5.71
C GLN A 139 26.75 -12.07 4.55
N ILE A 140 25.46 -11.72 4.43
CA ILE A 140 24.96 -10.82 3.39
C ILE A 140 25.41 -9.39 3.71
N VAL A 141 25.89 -8.66 2.71
CA VAL A 141 26.35 -7.25 2.82
C VAL A 141 25.49 -6.28 2.00
N GLY A 142 24.69 -6.80 1.07
CA GLY A 142 23.69 -6.05 0.32
C GLY A 142 22.57 -6.96 -0.18
N LEU A 143 21.34 -6.44 -0.20
CA LEU A 143 20.13 -7.12 -0.67
C LEU A 143 19.29 -6.14 -1.50
N HIS A 144 18.58 -6.65 -2.51
CA HIS A 144 17.72 -5.82 -3.35
C HIS A 144 16.56 -6.60 -3.97
N TRP A 145 15.34 -6.24 -3.61
CA TRP A 145 14.13 -6.74 -4.26
C TRP A 145 13.91 -6.17 -5.65
N LEU A 146 13.67 -7.05 -6.62
CA LEU A 146 13.23 -6.64 -7.95
C LEU A 146 11.76 -6.18 -7.91
N PRO A 147 11.37 -5.22 -8.76
CA PRO A 147 9.96 -4.87 -8.93
C PRO A 147 9.17 -6.08 -9.45
N LEU A 148 7.91 -6.20 -9.02
CA LEU A 148 7.00 -7.21 -9.57
C LEU A 148 6.61 -6.86 -11.00
N ASN A 149 6.58 -7.87 -11.88
CA ASN A 149 5.95 -7.75 -13.17
C ASN A 149 4.42 -7.84 -12.99
N LEU A 150 3.76 -6.68 -13.08
CA LEU A 150 2.30 -6.55 -12.99
C LEU A 150 1.73 -6.44 -14.41
N ALA A 151 1.12 -7.52 -14.90
CA ALA A 151 0.50 -7.57 -16.22
C ALA A 151 -0.43 -6.37 -16.45
N GLY A 152 -0.10 -5.55 -17.46
CA GLY A 152 -0.89 -4.39 -17.88
C GLY A 152 -0.58 -3.07 -17.15
N GLN A 153 0.34 -3.04 -16.18
CA GLN A 153 0.80 -1.80 -15.54
C GLN A 153 2.20 -1.40 -16.04
N THR A 154 2.26 -0.76 -17.20
CA THR A 154 3.52 -0.29 -17.80
C THR A 154 3.84 1.16 -17.46
N ARG A 155 2.95 1.87 -16.77
CA ARG A 155 3.07 3.30 -16.47
C ARG A 155 2.77 3.61 -15.02
N THR A 156 3.42 4.64 -14.50
CA THR A 156 3.10 5.20 -13.19
C THR A 156 2.95 6.72 -13.25
N ALA A 157 2.30 7.29 -12.24
CA ALA A 157 2.01 8.72 -12.19
C ALA A 157 3.14 9.50 -11.50
N LEU A 158 3.55 10.60 -12.13
CA LEU A 158 4.31 11.68 -11.53
C LEU A 158 3.36 12.85 -11.31
N ILE A 159 3.18 13.24 -10.05
CA ILE A 159 2.24 14.29 -9.65
C ILE A 159 3.06 15.51 -9.25
N ASN A 160 2.89 16.62 -9.95
CA ASN A 160 3.60 17.86 -9.63
C ASN A 160 3.02 18.55 -8.38
N PRO A 161 3.75 19.49 -7.76
CA PRO A 161 3.20 20.36 -6.72
C PRO A 161 1.89 21.02 -7.15
N ALA A 162 0.97 21.20 -6.20
CA ALA A 162 -0.26 21.93 -6.43
C ALA A 162 -0.06 23.43 -6.15
N ALA A 163 -0.67 24.27 -6.98
CA ALA A 163 -0.70 25.72 -6.81
C ALA A 163 -2.14 26.19 -6.59
N LYS A 164 -2.30 27.23 -5.77
CA LYS A 164 -3.60 27.85 -5.51
C LYS A 164 -3.90 28.89 -6.58
N GLU A 165 -4.98 28.68 -7.32
CA GLU A 165 -5.55 29.60 -8.31
C GLU A 165 -6.91 30.09 -7.81
N GLY A 166 -6.91 31.27 -7.16
CA GLY A 166 -8.10 31.79 -6.49
C GLY A 166 -8.53 30.89 -5.32
N ASN A 167 -9.69 30.24 -5.44
CA ASN A 167 -10.20 29.31 -4.42
C ASN A 167 -10.03 27.82 -4.80
N ARG A 168 -9.23 27.54 -5.84
CA ARG A 168 -9.01 26.18 -6.34
C ARG A 168 -7.54 25.82 -6.29
N TRP A 169 -7.26 24.56 -6.07
CA TRP A 169 -5.93 24.00 -6.20
C TRP A 169 -5.84 23.28 -7.55
N SER A 170 -4.75 23.55 -8.27
CA SER A 170 -4.46 22.92 -9.56
C SER A 170 -3.10 22.23 -9.48
N ASN A 171 -3.01 21.05 -10.06
CA ASN A 171 -1.76 20.33 -10.22
C ASN A 171 -1.77 19.60 -11.56
N THR A 172 -0.59 19.15 -12.00
CA THR A 172 -0.47 18.37 -13.23
C THR A 172 0.04 16.98 -12.92
N MET A 173 -0.54 15.98 -13.59
CA MET A 173 -0.12 14.59 -13.52
C MET A 173 0.43 14.16 -14.87
N ARG A 174 1.64 13.58 -14.88
CA ARG A 174 2.25 12.98 -16.06
C ARG A 174 2.38 11.47 -15.83
N LEU A 175 2.13 10.67 -16.86
CA LEU A 175 2.40 9.24 -16.82
C LEU A 175 3.77 8.99 -17.44
N HIS A 176 4.61 8.22 -16.78
CA HIS A 176 5.89 7.76 -17.32
C HIS A 176 5.93 6.23 -17.36
N ASP A 177 6.66 5.69 -18.33
CA ASP A 177 6.79 4.24 -18.48
C ASP A 177 7.70 3.68 -17.38
N ILE A 178 7.29 2.57 -16.78
CA ILE A 178 8.07 1.86 -15.77
C ILE A 178 9.00 0.90 -16.52
N HIS A 179 10.30 1.12 -16.39
CA HIS A 179 11.32 0.21 -16.88
C HIS A 179 12.03 -0.44 -15.70
N GLY A 180 12.23 -1.75 -15.75
CA GLY A 180 12.95 -2.43 -14.69
C GLY A 180 13.19 -3.91 -14.98
N VAL A 181 14.25 -4.44 -14.40
CA VAL A 181 14.55 -5.87 -14.40
C VAL A 181 13.62 -6.51 -13.39
N SER A 182 12.68 -7.30 -13.87
CA SER A 182 11.69 -8.01 -13.04
C SER A 182 11.68 -9.49 -13.41
N ASN A 183 11.10 -10.32 -12.54
CA ASN A 183 10.80 -11.70 -12.90
C ASN A 183 9.77 -11.68 -14.05
N PRO A 184 10.05 -12.33 -15.20
CA PRO A 184 9.18 -12.25 -16.37
C PRO A 184 7.84 -12.96 -16.14
N ILE A 185 7.72 -13.82 -15.13
CA ILE A 185 6.46 -14.48 -14.78
C ILE A 185 5.61 -13.53 -13.91
N ASP A 186 4.38 -13.28 -14.36
CA ASP A 186 3.44 -12.36 -13.70
C ASP A 186 3.29 -12.64 -12.20
N ASN A 187 3.35 -11.57 -11.41
CA ASN A 187 3.22 -11.58 -9.95
C ASN A 187 4.22 -12.49 -9.20
N LYS A 188 5.32 -12.90 -9.83
CA LYS A 188 6.40 -13.66 -9.17
C LYS A 188 7.50 -12.73 -8.70
N ALA A 189 7.97 -12.98 -7.47
CA ALA A 189 8.99 -12.17 -6.84
C ALA A 189 10.40 -12.71 -7.12
N ALA A 190 11.39 -11.82 -7.05
CA ALA A 190 12.80 -12.14 -7.12
C ALA A 190 13.62 -11.04 -6.43
N PHE A 191 14.81 -11.39 -5.95
CA PHE A 191 15.73 -10.45 -5.33
C PHE A 191 17.19 -10.89 -5.51
N LEU A 192 18.10 -9.94 -5.41
CA LEU A 192 19.55 -10.17 -5.39
C LEU A 192 20.07 -10.06 -3.97
N CYS A 193 21.12 -10.82 -3.65
CA CYS A 193 21.94 -10.57 -2.48
C CYS A 193 23.42 -10.83 -2.79
N ILE A 194 24.31 -10.20 -2.02
CA ILE A 194 25.75 -10.37 -2.14
C ILE A 194 26.37 -10.63 -0.77
N THR A 195 27.35 -11.53 -0.72
CA THR A 195 28.05 -11.92 0.53
C THR A 195 29.37 -11.18 0.72
N ARG A 196 29.94 -11.23 1.94
CA ARG A 196 31.31 -10.73 2.22
C ARG A 196 32.38 -11.35 1.32
N ARG A 197 32.17 -12.60 0.87
CA ARG A 197 33.04 -13.32 -0.10
C ARG A 197 32.78 -12.95 -1.57
N CYS A 198 32.13 -11.83 -1.87
CA CYS A 198 31.87 -11.39 -3.24
C CYS A 198 31.02 -12.37 -4.07
N GLN A 199 30.16 -13.18 -3.42
CA GLN A 199 29.20 -14.05 -4.12
C GLN A 199 27.89 -13.32 -4.33
N LEU A 200 27.58 -12.98 -5.59
CA LEU A 200 26.27 -12.45 -5.99
C LEU A 200 25.30 -13.59 -6.27
N LYS A 201 24.11 -13.53 -5.68
CA LYS A 201 23.05 -14.55 -5.81
C LYS A 201 21.74 -13.88 -6.23
N LEU A 202 21.09 -14.43 -7.24
CA LEU A 202 19.71 -14.15 -7.62
C LEU A 202 18.81 -15.23 -7.05
N ILE A 203 17.83 -14.84 -6.25
CA ILE A 203 16.85 -15.73 -5.64
C ILE A 203 15.48 -15.38 -6.22
N TYR A 204 14.75 -16.37 -6.73
CA TYR A 204 13.54 -16.12 -7.52
C TYR A 204 12.47 -17.20 -7.33
N GLU A 205 11.21 -16.78 -7.44
CA GLU A 205 10.05 -17.66 -7.37
C GLU A 205 9.76 -18.31 -8.73
N GLN A 206 9.38 -19.59 -8.72
CA GLN A 206 8.89 -20.32 -9.88
C GLN A 206 7.48 -20.92 -9.62
N PRO A 207 6.61 -21.02 -10.64
CA PRO A 207 5.26 -21.53 -10.48
C PRO A 207 5.20 -22.96 -9.89
N GLY A 208 4.72 -23.07 -8.66
CA GLY A 208 4.51 -24.37 -8.00
C GLY A 208 5.79 -25.12 -7.64
N GLN A 209 6.92 -24.41 -7.51
CA GLN A 209 8.20 -24.93 -7.06
C GLN A 209 8.69 -24.10 -5.86
N PRO A 210 9.56 -24.65 -5.00
CA PRO A 210 10.31 -23.86 -4.03
C PRO A 210 11.10 -22.73 -4.70
N TRP A 211 11.43 -21.71 -3.91
CA TRP A 211 12.32 -20.64 -4.36
C TRP A 211 13.67 -21.22 -4.82
N SER A 212 14.14 -20.71 -5.96
CA SER A 212 15.34 -21.16 -6.66
C SER A 212 16.45 -20.11 -6.57
N GLN A 213 17.70 -20.52 -6.82
CA GLN A 213 18.86 -19.62 -6.80
C GLN A 213 19.75 -19.78 -8.05
N ALA A 214 20.35 -18.68 -8.49
CA ALA A 214 21.44 -18.63 -9.47
C ALA A 214 22.56 -17.74 -8.91
N GLY A 215 23.82 -18.16 -9.03
CA GLY A 215 24.96 -17.48 -8.40
C GLY A 215 26.06 -17.09 -9.38
N SER A 216 26.85 -16.08 -9.01
CA SER A 216 28.07 -15.67 -9.71
C SER A 216 29.05 -15.06 -8.70
N THR A 217 30.35 -15.25 -8.91
CA THR A 217 31.40 -14.65 -8.07
C THR A 217 31.95 -13.42 -8.77
N LEU A 218 32.04 -12.27 -8.09
CA LEU A 218 32.59 -11.04 -8.68
C LEU A 218 34.09 -11.16 -8.88
N ASP A 219 34.81 -11.37 -7.77
CA ASP A 219 36.26 -11.42 -7.68
C ASP A 219 36.64 -12.50 -6.66
N SER A 220 37.83 -13.08 -6.79
CA SER A 220 38.35 -14.02 -5.78
C SER A 220 38.98 -13.25 -4.63
N LEU A 221 38.70 -13.63 -3.38
CA LEU A 221 39.36 -13.03 -2.21
C LEU A 221 40.87 -13.34 -2.26
N THR A 222 41.71 -12.31 -2.33
CA THR A 222 43.17 -12.44 -2.27
C THR A 222 43.72 -12.08 -0.90
N ASP A 223 43.10 -11.12 -0.21
CA ASP A 223 43.38 -10.71 1.17
C ASP A 223 42.08 -10.49 1.98
N SER A 224 42.20 -10.50 3.29
CA SER A 224 41.19 -10.07 4.27
C SER A 224 40.61 -8.67 3.97
N GLY A 225 41.42 -7.77 3.39
CA GLY A 225 40.99 -6.43 2.96
C GLY A 225 39.98 -6.43 1.80
N ASP A 226 39.94 -7.51 1.00
CA ASP A 226 39.01 -7.65 -0.14
C ASP A 226 37.59 -8.04 0.30
N ALA A 227 37.40 -8.41 1.57
CA ALA A 227 36.09 -8.77 2.09
C ALA A 227 35.14 -7.57 2.02
N LEU A 228 34.01 -7.76 1.35
CA LEU A 228 32.99 -6.73 1.27
C LEU A 228 32.39 -6.47 2.65
N THR A 229 32.14 -5.20 2.95
CA THR A 229 31.42 -4.77 4.16
C THR A 229 30.03 -4.27 3.79
N HIS A 230 29.90 -3.53 2.69
CA HIS A 230 28.63 -2.93 2.26
C HIS A 230 28.40 -3.12 0.77
N ALA A 231 27.14 -3.26 0.38
CA ALA A 231 26.74 -3.17 -1.02
C ALA A 231 25.32 -2.59 -1.15
N ALA A 232 25.09 -1.86 -2.23
CA ALA A 232 23.78 -1.29 -2.56
C ALA A 232 23.48 -1.46 -4.04
N PHE A 233 22.19 -1.54 -4.37
CA PHE A 233 21.71 -1.78 -5.73
C PHE A 233 20.70 -0.71 -6.12
N CYS A 234 20.64 -0.41 -7.42
CA CYS A 234 19.62 0.45 -8.01
C CYS A 234 19.16 -0.10 -9.35
N GLN A 235 17.88 0.10 -9.65
CA GLN A 235 17.30 -0.17 -10.96
C GLN A 235 17.77 0.86 -11.99
N ALA A 236 18.21 0.38 -13.17
CA ALA A 236 18.69 1.21 -14.27
C ALA A 236 18.09 0.76 -15.60
N ASN A 237 16.81 1.09 -15.82
CA ASN A 237 16.03 0.68 -17.00
C ASN A 237 16.15 -0.82 -17.30
N GLN A 238 17.04 -1.21 -18.22
CA GLN A 238 17.25 -2.60 -18.68
C GLN A 238 18.32 -3.38 -17.90
N HIS A 239 18.99 -2.75 -16.94
CA HIS A 239 20.02 -3.38 -16.11
C HIS A 239 19.89 -2.90 -14.66
N LEU A 240 20.73 -3.44 -13.80
CA LEU A 240 20.91 -2.99 -12.43
C LEU A 240 22.30 -2.40 -12.30
N VAL A 241 22.45 -1.43 -11.40
CA VAL A 241 23.75 -0.92 -10.98
C VAL A 241 23.96 -1.31 -9.53
N MET A 242 25.15 -1.79 -9.21
CA MET A 242 25.53 -2.17 -7.85
C MET A 242 26.80 -1.44 -7.47
N VAL A 243 26.84 -0.89 -6.26
CA VAL A 243 28.05 -0.35 -5.65
C VAL A 243 28.45 -1.24 -4.48
N THR A 244 29.73 -1.53 -4.34
CA THR A 244 30.29 -2.28 -3.20
C THR A 244 31.38 -1.48 -2.50
N TYR A 245 31.57 -1.76 -1.22
CA TYR A 245 32.63 -1.21 -0.38
C TYR A 245 33.30 -2.33 0.42
N ASP A 246 34.63 -2.36 0.43
CA ASP A 246 35.42 -3.37 1.14
C ASP A 246 36.11 -2.84 2.39
N ALA A 247 36.74 -3.74 3.16
CA ALA A 247 37.46 -3.39 4.38
C ALA A 247 38.68 -2.49 4.11
N SER A 248 39.24 -2.54 2.89
CA SER A 248 40.33 -1.68 2.42
C SER A 248 39.87 -0.30 1.93
N LYS A 249 38.58 0.03 2.08
CA LYS A 249 37.98 1.33 1.72
C LYS A 249 37.94 1.59 0.21
N HIS A 250 37.90 0.52 -0.59
CA HIS A 250 37.69 0.61 -2.02
C HIS A 250 36.20 0.62 -2.33
N LEU A 251 35.80 1.52 -3.22
CA LEU A 251 34.43 1.60 -3.73
C LEU A 251 34.42 1.13 -5.18
N ARG A 252 33.61 0.10 -5.48
CA ARG A 252 33.51 -0.49 -6.83
C ARG A 252 32.11 -0.37 -7.38
N LEU A 253 32.01 0.03 -8.64
CA LEU A 253 30.76 0.14 -9.38
C LEU A 253 30.63 -1.00 -10.40
N TYR A 254 29.49 -1.67 -10.41
CA TYR A 254 29.18 -2.77 -11.31
C TYR A 254 27.85 -2.55 -12.02
N LYS A 255 27.77 -3.06 -13.25
CA LYS A 255 26.54 -3.19 -14.02
C LYS A 255 26.14 -4.67 -14.11
N ILE A 256 24.90 -4.98 -13.78
CA ILE A 256 24.36 -6.35 -13.75
C ILE A 256 23.23 -6.47 -14.75
N MET A 257 23.31 -7.45 -15.64
CA MET A 257 22.27 -7.80 -16.60
C MET A 257 21.77 -9.22 -16.30
N ILE A 258 20.45 -9.41 -16.28
CA ILE A 258 19.83 -10.71 -16.01
C ILE A 258 19.15 -11.20 -17.30
N ASN A 259 19.62 -12.33 -17.82
CA ASN A 259 18.94 -13.05 -18.89
C ASN A 259 18.17 -14.21 -18.27
N TRP A 260 16.84 -14.11 -18.24
CA TRP A 260 15.97 -15.09 -17.57
C TRP A 260 15.85 -16.45 -18.27
N GLN A 261 16.21 -16.54 -19.56
CA GLN A 261 16.06 -17.75 -20.39
C GLN A 261 14.70 -18.44 -20.19
N ALA A 262 13.61 -17.69 -20.35
CA ALA A 262 12.27 -18.20 -20.12
C ALA A 262 11.85 -19.15 -21.24
N ASN A 263 11.59 -20.41 -20.89
CA ASN A 263 10.99 -21.38 -21.82
C ASN A 263 9.47 -21.26 -21.71
N ALA A 264 8.83 -20.73 -22.75
CA ALA A 264 7.37 -20.79 -22.88
C ALA A 264 6.99 -22.28 -23.01
N GLY A 265 6.30 -22.82 -22.02
CA GLY A 265 5.85 -24.21 -22.09
C GLY A 265 4.95 -24.40 -23.30
N ASP A 266 5.28 -25.36 -24.17
CA ASP A 266 4.40 -25.75 -25.27
C ASP A 266 3.11 -26.35 -24.69
N GLY A 267 1.96 -25.76 -25.02
CA GLY A 267 0.61 -26.33 -24.93
C GLY A 267 0.14 -26.94 -23.60
N ASN A 268 -0.85 -26.29 -22.95
CA ASN A 268 -1.80 -26.77 -21.93
C ASN A 268 -1.35 -27.65 -20.73
N THR A 269 -0.08 -28.07 -20.63
CA THR A 269 0.40 -29.01 -19.60
C THR A 269 1.79 -28.68 -19.03
N HIS A 270 2.63 -27.88 -19.71
CA HIS A 270 3.92 -27.46 -19.17
C HIS A 270 3.86 -26.05 -18.55
N LYS A 271 4.19 -25.96 -17.26
CA LYS A 271 4.36 -24.68 -16.55
C LYS A 271 5.65 -24.00 -17.06
N ALA A 272 5.61 -22.69 -17.26
CA ALA A 272 6.79 -21.90 -17.61
C ALA A 272 7.91 -22.12 -16.57
N SER A 273 9.14 -22.30 -17.04
CA SER A 273 10.34 -22.49 -16.20
C SER A 273 11.40 -21.45 -16.54
N LEU A 274 12.20 -21.09 -15.54
CA LEU A 274 13.24 -20.05 -15.65
C LEU A 274 14.62 -20.63 -15.33
N ASN A 275 15.62 -20.26 -16.15
CA ASN A 275 17.02 -20.58 -15.93
C ASN A 275 17.89 -19.31 -16.07
N PRO A 276 17.83 -18.40 -15.10
CA PRO A 276 18.46 -17.10 -15.23
C PRO A 276 19.98 -17.17 -15.23
N GLN A 277 20.61 -16.36 -16.08
CA GLN A 277 22.05 -16.12 -16.13
C GLN A 277 22.35 -14.64 -15.90
N MET A 278 23.35 -14.34 -15.07
CA MET A 278 23.78 -12.99 -14.77
C MET A 278 25.07 -12.66 -15.53
N ALA A 279 25.09 -11.53 -16.23
CA ALA A 279 26.29 -10.93 -16.80
C ALA A 279 26.66 -9.70 -15.97
N ILE A 280 27.89 -9.68 -15.46
CA ILE A 280 28.37 -8.65 -14.53
C ILE A 280 29.56 -7.93 -15.16
N LEU A 281 29.50 -6.61 -15.20
CA LEU A 281 30.53 -5.74 -15.76
C LEU A 281 31.03 -4.80 -14.67
N HIS A 282 32.33 -4.85 -14.37
CA HIS A 282 32.99 -3.86 -13.51
C HIS A 282 33.17 -2.55 -14.30
N VAL A 283 32.69 -1.44 -13.74
CA VAL A 283 32.66 -0.12 -14.38
C VAL A 283 33.80 0.75 -13.86
N GLU A 284 33.97 0.83 -12.55
CA GLU A 284 34.92 1.74 -11.92
C GLU A 284 35.32 1.29 -10.52
N LEU A 285 36.55 1.62 -10.14
CA LEU A 285 37.15 1.42 -8.82
C LEU A 285 37.69 2.77 -8.33
N LEU A 286 37.31 3.14 -7.10
CA LEU A 286 37.87 4.29 -6.38
C LEU A 286 38.54 3.83 -5.09
N ASP A 287 39.74 4.33 -4.82
CA ASP A 287 40.52 3.99 -3.64
C ASP A 287 40.38 5.05 -2.54
N GLN A 288 40.60 4.64 -1.28
CA GLN A 288 40.56 5.52 -0.10
C GLN A 288 39.27 6.36 -0.02
N CYS A 289 38.13 5.71 -0.23
CA CYS A 289 36.82 6.36 -0.15
C CYS A 289 36.44 6.61 1.31
N VAL A 290 36.80 7.78 1.83
CA VAL A 290 36.55 8.27 3.19
C VAL A 290 36.05 9.72 3.17
N PRO A 291 35.50 10.25 4.28
CA PRO A 291 35.14 11.67 4.37
C PRO A 291 36.36 12.60 4.17
N GLN A 292 36.17 13.67 3.40
CA GLN A 292 37.20 14.63 3.00
C GLN A 292 37.26 15.89 3.90
N SER A 293 36.31 16.05 4.84
CA SER A 293 36.22 17.26 5.68
C SER A 293 36.31 16.97 7.20
N SER A 294 37.22 17.68 7.86
CA SER A 294 37.47 17.80 9.32
C SER A 294 38.46 16.82 9.98
N GLU A 295 39.19 17.31 10.99
CA GLU A 295 39.97 16.49 11.95
C GLU A 295 39.12 15.39 12.61
N ARG A 296 37.79 15.56 12.65
CA ARG A 296 36.83 14.61 13.21
C ARG A 296 36.57 13.41 12.29
N ALA A 297 36.80 13.55 10.97
CA ALA A 297 36.55 12.51 9.96
C ALA A 297 37.29 11.19 10.24
N ALA A 298 38.45 11.25 10.91
CA ALA A 298 39.23 10.07 11.27
C ALA A 298 38.47 9.09 12.19
N SER A 299 37.50 9.59 12.97
CA SER A 299 36.70 8.78 13.89
C SER A 299 35.44 8.17 13.26
N ALA A 300 35.05 8.60 12.06
CA ALA A 300 33.82 8.15 11.40
C ALA A 300 34.09 6.95 10.49
N GLN A 301 33.24 5.93 10.55
CA GLN A 301 33.31 4.73 9.70
C GLN A 301 32.03 4.57 8.89
N LEU A 302 32.11 3.88 7.75
CA LEU A 302 30.95 3.69 6.88
C LEU A 302 29.87 2.91 7.63
N SER A 303 28.68 3.50 7.78
CA SER A 303 27.54 2.88 8.45
C SER A 303 26.38 2.59 7.49
N SER A 304 26.35 3.24 6.33
CA SER A 304 25.33 2.99 5.30
C SER A 304 25.84 3.34 3.91
N LEU A 305 25.45 2.55 2.91
CA LEU A 305 25.79 2.75 1.51
C LEU A 305 24.53 2.62 0.65
N HIS A 306 24.34 3.55 -0.27
CA HIS A 306 23.20 3.59 -1.19
C HIS A 306 23.64 4.02 -2.58
N ILE A 307 22.86 3.64 -3.59
CA ILE A 307 22.97 4.16 -4.95
C ILE A 307 21.56 4.43 -5.47
N GLU A 308 21.35 5.61 -6.03
CA GLU A 308 20.03 6.12 -6.38
C GLU A 308 20.09 6.92 -7.69
N PRO A 309 19.02 6.96 -8.51
CA PRO A 309 18.97 7.85 -9.67
C PRO A 309 18.84 9.31 -9.20
N ILE A 310 19.53 10.28 -9.82
CA ILE A 310 19.47 11.71 -9.45
C ILE A 310 18.08 12.31 -9.64
N SER A 311 17.35 11.85 -10.66
CA SER A 311 15.97 12.26 -10.88
C SER A 311 15.25 11.26 -11.77
N GLN A 312 14.16 10.67 -11.30
CA GLN A 312 13.39 9.73 -12.13
C GLN A 312 12.55 10.41 -13.22
N ALA A 313 12.41 11.75 -13.17
CA ALA A 313 11.70 12.50 -14.20
C ALA A 313 12.53 12.71 -15.48
N ILE A 314 13.82 12.36 -15.46
CA ILE A 314 14.74 12.55 -16.57
C ILE A 314 15.05 11.19 -17.20
N ASP A 315 14.62 10.99 -18.45
CA ASP A 315 15.07 9.88 -19.27
C ASP A 315 16.61 9.93 -19.35
N ASN A 316 17.28 8.86 -18.90
CA ASN A 316 18.74 8.76 -18.72
C ASN A 316 19.33 9.51 -17.51
N SER A 317 18.57 9.66 -16.42
CA SER A 317 19.13 10.15 -15.15
C SER A 317 20.42 9.41 -14.77
N THR A 318 21.46 10.18 -14.43
CA THR A 318 22.69 9.67 -13.83
C THR A 318 22.43 9.15 -12.42
N PHE A 319 23.34 8.34 -11.89
CA PHE A 319 23.23 7.75 -10.55
C PHE A 319 24.11 8.50 -9.57
N THR A 320 23.67 8.60 -8.32
CA THR A 320 24.48 9.09 -7.20
C THR A 320 24.67 7.98 -6.19
N VAL A 321 25.91 7.74 -5.82
CA VAL A 321 26.28 6.94 -4.66
C VAL A 321 26.22 7.84 -3.43
N VAL A 322 25.52 7.42 -2.39
CA VAL A 322 25.43 8.11 -1.09
C VAL A 322 26.00 7.19 -0.02
N ALA A 323 27.04 7.64 0.66
CA ALA A 323 27.64 6.94 1.79
C ALA A 323 27.46 7.78 3.05
N VAL A 324 27.04 7.14 4.13
CA VAL A 324 26.93 7.76 5.46
C VAL A 324 28.03 7.18 6.34
N PHE A 325 28.92 8.05 6.81
CA PHE A 325 29.95 7.71 7.77
C PHE A 325 29.54 8.21 9.14
N THR A 326 29.50 7.35 10.16
CA THR A 326 29.03 7.72 11.50
C THR A 326 30.14 7.51 12.52
N SER A 327 30.24 8.43 13.48
CA SER A 327 31.17 8.29 14.61
C SER A 327 30.43 7.76 15.83
N ALA A 328 30.98 6.70 16.42
CA ALA A 328 30.55 6.14 17.69
C ALA A 328 31.34 6.70 18.89
N ALA A 329 32.29 7.61 18.65
CA ALA A 329 33.22 8.08 19.67
C ALA A 329 32.50 8.86 20.79
N GLN A 330 32.74 8.45 22.03
CA GLN A 330 32.20 9.13 23.22
C GLN A 330 33.05 10.35 23.64
N ASP A 331 34.31 10.44 23.20
CA ASP A 331 35.23 11.51 23.63
C ASP A 331 35.32 12.69 22.67
N HIS A 332 35.31 13.89 23.27
CA HIS A 332 35.56 15.25 22.73
C HIS A 332 34.81 15.75 21.47
N GLY A 333 34.12 14.89 20.72
CA GLY A 333 33.44 15.24 19.46
C GLY A 333 31.93 14.96 19.40
N GLY A 334 31.38 14.14 20.30
CA GLY A 334 29.98 13.70 20.28
C GLY A 334 29.65 12.76 19.10
N LYS A 335 28.41 12.27 19.06
CA LYS A 335 27.90 11.42 17.96
C LYS A 335 27.54 12.29 16.76
N PHE A 336 28.13 12.04 15.60
CA PHE A 336 27.87 12.79 14.37
C PHE A 336 27.95 11.86 13.15
N SER A 337 27.45 12.34 12.01
CA SER A 337 27.56 11.65 10.73
C SER A 337 28.05 12.58 9.63
N VAL A 338 28.78 12.03 8.65
CA VAL A 338 29.20 12.71 7.43
C VAL A 338 28.60 11.99 6.23
N ILE A 339 27.85 12.73 5.42
CA ILE A 339 27.22 12.24 4.20
C ILE A 339 28.14 12.60 3.04
N SER A 340 28.66 11.56 2.38
CA SER A 340 29.54 11.66 1.23
C SER A 340 28.83 11.19 -0.02
N ARG A 341 29.04 11.87 -1.15
CA ARG A 341 28.37 11.54 -2.41
C ARG A 341 29.32 11.46 -3.60
N TRP A 342 28.98 10.61 -4.55
CA TRP A 342 29.63 10.55 -5.86
C TRP A 342 28.60 10.45 -6.97
N ASP A 343 28.67 11.34 -7.95
CA ASP A 343 27.75 11.36 -9.09
C ASP A 343 28.39 10.67 -10.29
N LEU A 344 27.66 9.76 -10.92
CA LEU A 344 28.10 9.08 -12.13
C LEU A 344 27.96 10.03 -13.33
N GLN A 345 29.08 10.50 -13.86
CA GLN A 345 29.11 11.44 -14.99
C GLN A 345 29.74 10.77 -16.21
N GLN A 346 29.38 11.22 -17.42
CA GLN A 346 30.09 10.84 -18.64
C GLN A 346 31.30 11.77 -18.82
N THR A 347 32.46 11.18 -19.04
CA THR A 347 33.72 11.89 -19.27
C THR A 347 34.37 11.39 -20.56
N GLU A 348 35.05 12.26 -21.29
CA GLU A 348 35.84 11.83 -22.44
C GLU A 348 37.05 11.01 -21.96
N ALA A 349 37.29 9.86 -22.59
CA ALA A 349 38.47 9.05 -22.30
C ALA A 349 39.74 9.82 -22.70
N THR A 350 40.40 10.40 -21.71
CA THR A 350 41.74 11.00 -21.87
C THR A 350 42.79 10.04 -21.34
N LEU A 351 43.90 9.90 -22.08
CA LEU A 351 45.06 9.14 -21.64
C LEU A 351 45.60 9.77 -20.34
N HIS A 352 45.93 8.92 -19.36
CA HIS A 352 46.55 9.35 -18.11
C HIS A 352 47.83 10.15 -18.40
N GLU A 353 48.13 11.17 -17.59
CA GLU A 353 49.22 12.13 -17.86
C GLU A 353 50.58 11.46 -18.11
N SER A 354 50.84 10.36 -17.41
CA SER A 354 52.05 9.53 -17.58
C SER A 354 52.23 8.94 -18.98
N PHE A 355 51.18 8.85 -19.79
CA PHE A 355 51.22 8.35 -21.17
C PHE A 355 51.24 9.46 -22.22
N LYS A 356 51.04 10.73 -21.84
CA LYS A 356 51.11 11.88 -22.77
C LYS A 356 52.51 12.06 -23.39
N GLY A 357 53.55 11.51 -22.76
CA GLY A 357 54.94 11.54 -23.25
C GLY A 357 55.30 10.45 -24.27
N LEU A 358 54.42 9.48 -24.55
CA LEU A 358 54.67 8.43 -25.54
C LEU A 358 54.35 8.97 -26.94
N LYS A 359 55.34 8.94 -27.85
CA LYS A 359 55.12 9.33 -29.26
C LYS A 359 54.11 8.38 -29.90
N PRO A 360 53.04 8.88 -30.52
CA PRO A 360 52.03 8.02 -31.14
C PRO A 360 52.62 7.31 -32.37
N THR A 361 52.81 6.00 -32.29
CA THR A 361 53.08 5.16 -33.45
C THR A 361 51.76 4.75 -34.11
N ALA A 362 51.60 5.17 -35.36
CA ALA A 362 50.48 4.90 -36.27
C ALA A 362 49.13 5.56 -35.91
N SER A 363 48.41 5.92 -36.96
CA SER A 363 47.12 6.61 -36.99
C SER A 363 46.11 6.01 -36.00
N GLN A 364 45.95 6.64 -34.84
CA GLN A 364 44.87 6.29 -33.91
C GLN A 364 43.53 6.71 -34.51
N PRO A 365 42.51 5.83 -34.51
CA PRO A 365 41.15 6.22 -34.87
C PRO A 365 40.64 7.25 -33.86
N ASN A 366 40.22 8.39 -34.38
CA ASN A 366 39.82 9.60 -33.65
C ASN A 366 38.43 9.47 -32.98
N ASN A 367 38.18 8.38 -32.27
CA ASN A 367 36.94 8.16 -31.52
C ASN A 367 37.27 8.09 -30.04
N SER A 368 37.33 9.25 -29.37
CA SER A 368 37.26 9.31 -27.91
C SER A 368 35.92 8.71 -27.47
N LYS A 369 35.94 7.45 -27.01
CA LYS A 369 34.75 6.84 -26.41
C LYS A 369 34.48 7.54 -25.08
N SER A 370 33.25 7.98 -24.86
CA SER A 370 32.84 8.44 -23.54
C SER A 370 32.86 7.27 -22.55
N ILE A 371 33.39 7.52 -21.36
CA ILE A 371 33.44 6.58 -20.25
C ILE A 371 32.63 7.14 -19.08
N GLN A 372 32.00 6.28 -18.29
CA GLN A 372 31.30 6.69 -17.09
C GLN A 372 32.27 6.70 -15.91
N ARG A 373 32.29 7.79 -15.15
CA ARG A 373 33.13 7.96 -13.96
C ARG A 373 32.39 8.64 -12.82
N LEU A 374 32.65 8.18 -11.61
CA LEU A 374 32.13 8.68 -10.35
C LEU A 374 32.92 9.93 -9.95
N HIS A 375 32.23 11.06 -9.90
CA HIS A 375 32.78 12.34 -9.47
C HIS A 375 32.40 12.60 -8.01
N ARG A 376 33.40 12.78 -7.15
CA ARG A 376 33.20 13.10 -5.73
C ARG A 376 32.57 14.49 -5.59
N MET A 377 31.53 14.57 -4.76
CA MET A 377 30.83 15.80 -4.37
C MET A 377 31.24 16.25 -2.96
N GLU A 378 30.82 17.45 -2.58
CA GLU A 378 31.07 18.01 -1.24
C GLU A 378 30.37 17.19 -0.14
N ASP A 379 31.06 17.03 0.99
CA ASP A 379 30.56 16.34 2.17
C ASP A 379 29.61 17.22 2.98
N VAL A 380 28.54 16.60 3.49
CA VAL A 380 27.58 17.25 4.39
C VAL A 380 27.75 16.66 5.79
N ILE A 381 28.01 17.52 6.78
CA ILE A 381 28.14 17.10 8.18
C ILE A 381 26.80 17.26 8.90
N SER A 382 26.34 16.19 9.55
CA SER A 382 25.22 16.20 10.48
C SER A 382 25.74 16.09 11.91
N PRO A 383 25.32 16.96 12.85
CA PRO A 383 25.74 16.89 14.26
C PRO A 383 25.07 15.75 15.02
N LYS A 384 24.36 14.85 14.32
CA LYS A 384 23.63 13.71 14.89
C LYS A 384 24.09 12.43 14.21
N ALA A 385 24.03 11.30 14.92
CA ALA A 385 24.19 10.00 14.28
C ALA A 385 22.96 9.67 13.44
N ILE A 386 23.17 9.48 12.13
CA ILE A 386 22.17 9.04 11.17
C ILE A 386 22.05 7.52 11.26
N LEU A 387 20.84 7.03 11.50
CA LEU A 387 20.53 5.61 11.70
C LEU A 387 19.85 4.95 10.51
N ALA A 388 19.12 5.73 9.71
CA ALA A 388 18.49 5.25 8.50
C ALA A 388 18.50 6.31 7.41
N PHE A 389 18.54 5.84 6.17
CA PHE A 389 18.39 6.64 4.96
C PHE A 389 17.27 6.02 4.13
N GLN A 390 16.38 6.86 3.61
CA GLN A 390 15.37 6.42 2.66
C GLN A 390 15.22 7.43 1.52
N SER A 391 15.17 6.91 0.32
CA SER A 391 14.96 7.63 -0.92
C SER A 391 13.46 7.73 -1.21
N ASN A 392 12.90 8.94 -1.27
CA ASN A 392 11.54 9.14 -1.76
C ASN A 392 11.58 9.38 -3.26
N VAL A 393 11.26 8.32 -3.98
CA VAL A 393 11.30 8.27 -5.43
C VAL A 393 10.37 9.31 -6.10
N TYR A 394 9.26 9.69 -5.45
CA TYR A 394 8.22 10.50 -6.10
C TYR A 394 8.37 12.01 -5.89
N HIS A 395 9.09 12.44 -4.86
CA HIS A 395 9.35 13.86 -4.58
C HIS A 395 10.79 14.28 -4.87
N ASN A 396 11.60 13.36 -5.40
CA ASN A 396 13.02 13.56 -5.59
C ASN A 396 13.75 14.01 -4.31
N THR A 397 13.41 13.39 -3.17
CA THR A 397 13.97 13.74 -1.86
C THR A 397 14.73 12.57 -1.23
N PHE A 398 15.68 12.92 -0.36
CA PHE A 398 16.33 12.02 0.58
C PHE A 398 15.85 12.32 2.00
N ALA A 399 15.58 11.29 2.77
CA ALA A 399 15.24 11.38 4.18
C ALA A 399 16.36 10.75 5.02
N PHE A 400 16.95 11.52 5.93
CA PHE A 400 17.98 11.08 6.87
C PHE A 400 17.39 11.07 8.27
N ALA A 401 17.20 9.87 8.84
CA ALA A 401 16.63 9.70 10.16
C ALA A 401 17.75 9.56 11.20
N ALA A 402 17.69 10.38 12.25
CA ALA A 402 18.71 10.48 13.27
C ALA A 402 18.35 9.74 14.56
N SER A 403 19.35 9.56 15.42
CA SER A 403 19.27 8.91 16.74
C SER A 403 18.38 9.62 17.77
N ASP A 404 18.03 10.88 17.53
CA ASP A 404 17.05 11.62 18.34
C ASP A 404 15.63 11.54 17.75
N GLY A 405 15.39 10.64 16.80
CA GLY A 405 14.08 10.44 16.15
C GLY A 405 13.71 11.47 15.10
N THR A 406 14.49 12.56 14.96
CA THR A 406 14.23 13.56 13.93
C THR A 406 14.58 13.04 12.54
N ILE A 407 13.90 13.59 11.52
CA ILE A 407 14.10 13.23 10.12
C ILE A 407 14.39 14.51 9.34
N GLU A 408 15.58 14.57 8.74
CA GLU A 408 15.99 15.67 7.87
C GLU A 408 15.73 15.30 6.41
N PHE A 409 14.93 16.12 5.72
CA PHE A 409 14.64 15.94 4.30
C PHE A 409 15.54 16.84 3.47
N ARG A 410 16.12 16.30 2.39
CA ARG A 410 16.96 17.04 1.45
C ARG A 410 16.53 16.82 0.01
N SER A 411 16.70 17.84 -0.83
CA SER A 411 16.59 17.69 -2.28
C SER A 411 17.68 16.74 -2.80
N ARG A 412 17.32 15.79 -3.66
CA ARG A 412 18.30 14.87 -4.27
C ARG A 412 19.26 15.57 -5.22
N GLU A 413 18.76 16.59 -5.93
CA GLU A 413 19.54 17.34 -6.91
C GLU A 413 20.54 18.29 -6.24
N THR A 414 20.08 19.06 -5.25
CA THR A 414 20.89 20.13 -4.65
C THR A 414 21.48 19.79 -3.28
N MET A 415 21.00 18.72 -2.63
CA MET A 415 21.28 18.39 -1.22
C MET A 415 20.94 19.47 -0.20
N GLN A 416 20.17 20.49 -0.59
CA GLN A 416 19.67 21.49 0.34
C GLN A 416 18.57 20.89 1.24
N VAL A 417 18.56 21.30 2.50
CA VAL A 417 17.52 20.92 3.47
C VAL A 417 16.17 21.52 3.03
N ILE A 418 15.13 20.71 3.13
CA ILE A 418 13.74 21.07 2.81
C ILE A 418 13.09 21.53 4.12
N GLU A 419 12.95 22.85 4.25
CA GLU A 419 12.36 23.52 5.40
C GLU A 419 10.96 24.05 5.08
N PRO A 420 10.09 24.27 6.08
CA PRO A 420 8.83 24.95 5.86
C PRO A 420 9.03 26.34 5.22
N ASP A 421 8.42 26.60 4.06
CA ASP A 421 8.50 27.92 3.40
C ASP A 421 7.36 28.87 3.77
N HIS A 422 6.35 28.36 4.49
CA HIS A 422 5.13 29.08 4.84
C HIS A 422 4.36 29.63 3.62
N ASP A 423 4.55 29.06 2.42
CA ASP A 423 3.80 29.44 1.22
C ASP A 423 2.41 28.78 1.22
N ALA A 424 1.39 29.54 1.62
CA ALA A 424 0.02 29.07 1.66
C ALA A 424 -0.64 28.93 0.27
N ASN A 425 0.07 29.29 -0.81
CA ASN A 425 -0.41 29.15 -2.19
C ASN A 425 0.20 27.94 -2.91
N LYS A 426 1.05 27.15 -2.25
CA LYS A 426 1.66 25.95 -2.82
C LYS A 426 1.60 24.77 -1.87
N ALA A 427 1.24 23.61 -2.41
CA ALA A 427 1.33 22.34 -1.72
C ALA A 427 2.36 21.46 -2.45
N THR A 428 3.53 21.32 -1.85
CA THR A 428 4.64 20.53 -2.36
C THR A 428 4.74 19.24 -1.54
N SER A 429 5.73 19.10 -0.67
CA SER A 429 5.93 17.95 0.21
C SER A 429 5.44 18.22 1.64
N LEU A 430 5.24 17.16 2.42
CA LEU A 430 4.88 17.29 3.84
C LEU A 430 5.84 18.20 4.63
N PRO A 431 7.17 18.03 4.61
CA PRO A 431 8.08 18.90 5.38
C PRO A 431 7.98 20.37 4.97
N GLN A 432 7.92 20.66 3.67
CA GLN A 432 7.78 22.04 3.17
C GLN A 432 6.45 22.70 3.60
N ASN A 433 5.38 21.91 3.74
CA ASN A 433 4.07 22.37 4.21
C ASN A 433 3.88 22.24 5.73
N GLY A 434 4.97 22.15 6.50
CA GLY A 434 4.94 22.29 7.97
C GLY A 434 4.69 20.99 8.74
N PHE A 435 4.94 19.82 8.16
CA PHE A 435 4.95 18.56 8.91
C PHE A 435 6.37 18.21 9.36
N ASN A 436 6.58 17.96 10.65
CA ASN A 436 7.88 17.64 11.20
C ASN A 436 7.81 16.50 12.23
N PHE A 437 8.92 15.77 12.39
CA PHE A 437 9.07 14.74 13.40
C PHE A 437 9.69 15.33 14.67
N LEU A 438 9.01 15.17 15.80
CA LEU A 438 9.51 15.65 17.09
C LEU A 438 10.70 14.80 17.58
N THR A 439 11.46 15.33 18.53
CA THR A 439 12.58 14.59 19.11
C THR A 439 12.09 13.45 20.00
N SER A 440 12.55 12.23 19.72
CA SER A 440 12.36 11.04 20.52
C SER A 440 13.57 10.12 20.35
N GLU A 441 14.33 9.90 21.43
CA GLU A 441 15.50 9.01 21.42
C GLU A 441 15.17 7.62 20.87
N CYS A 442 16.02 7.13 19.97
CA CYS A 442 15.84 5.83 19.34
C CYS A 442 17.17 5.14 19.03
N VAL A 443 17.15 3.82 19.08
CA VAL A 443 18.26 2.93 18.71
C VAL A 443 18.11 2.46 17.27
N ASP A 444 16.87 2.24 16.82
CA ASP A 444 16.54 1.92 15.43
C ASP A 444 15.35 2.78 14.99
N ILE A 445 15.33 3.20 13.71
CA ILE A 445 14.25 3.97 13.10
C ILE A 445 14.00 3.48 11.67
N SER A 446 12.73 3.40 11.27
CA SER A 446 12.33 3.08 9.89
C SER A 446 11.14 3.95 9.49
N LEU A 447 11.22 4.63 8.35
CA LEU A 447 10.15 5.47 7.86
C LEU A 447 9.11 4.64 7.10
N SER A 448 7.88 5.12 7.11
CA SER A 448 6.82 4.59 6.28
C SER A 448 7.06 4.94 4.81
N PRO A 449 6.49 4.18 3.86
CA PRO A 449 6.63 4.48 2.43
C PRO A 449 6.19 5.88 2.00
N SER A 450 5.20 6.49 2.68
CA SER A 450 4.75 7.86 2.40
C SER A 450 5.60 8.93 3.09
N MET A 451 6.51 8.54 3.97
CA MET A 451 7.30 9.44 4.85
C MET A 451 6.46 10.26 5.84
N ALA A 452 5.17 9.97 5.99
CA ALA A 452 4.30 10.66 6.93
C ALA A 452 4.44 10.13 8.37
N SER A 453 5.01 8.93 8.53
CA SER A 453 5.23 8.32 9.84
C SER A 453 6.52 7.51 9.86
N SER A 454 6.97 7.18 11.05
CA SER A 454 8.13 6.33 11.31
C SER A 454 7.84 5.41 12.49
N VAL A 455 8.54 4.29 12.56
CA VAL A 455 8.59 3.48 13.77
C VAL A 455 9.98 3.57 14.36
N ILE A 456 10.03 3.68 15.67
CA ILE A 456 11.27 3.76 16.43
C ILE A 456 11.35 2.64 17.45
N THR A 457 12.54 2.08 17.64
CA THR A 457 12.87 1.24 18.79
C THR A 457 13.57 2.12 19.82
N LYS A 458 13.02 2.20 21.02
CA LYS A 458 13.60 2.93 22.14
C LYS A 458 14.75 2.15 22.81
N PRO A 459 15.59 2.79 23.65
CA PRO A 459 16.66 2.11 24.37
C PRO A 459 16.18 0.93 25.25
N ASP A 460 14.95 0.99 25.75
CA ASP A 460 14.31 -0.10 26.52
C ASP A 460 13.82 -1.27 25.65
N GLY A 461 14.01 -1.20 24.32
CA GLY A 461 13.57 -2.21 23.35
C GLY A 461 12.11 -2.07 22.90
N THR A 462 11.35 -1.12 23.45
CA THR A 462 9.95 -0.89 23.06
C THR A 462 9.85 -0.25 21.67
N VAL A 463 8.82 -0.62 20.91
CA VAL A 463 8.56 -0.06 19.57
C VAL A 463 7.39 0.90 19.63
N ASN A 464 7.62 2.13 19.17
CA ASN A 464 6.61 3.17 19.11
C ASN A 464 6.37 3.64 17.68
N LEU A 465 5.10 3.94 17.39
CA LEU A 465 4.73 4.75 16.24
C LEU A 465 5.14 6.20 16.52
N HIS A 466 5.85 6.80 15.58
CA HIS A 466 6.36 8.16 15.65
C HIS A 466 5.99 8.89 14.35
N SER A 467 4.88 9.62 14.39
CA SER A 467 4.26 10.26 13.22
C SER A 467 4.69 11.73 13.09
N ALA A 468 4.69 12.25 11.87
CA ALA A 468 4.93 13.67 11.65
C ALA A 468 3.77 14.50 12.23
N GLU A 469 4.09 15.61 12.88
CA GLU A 469 3.14 16.55 13.45
C GLU A 469 3.10 17.84 12.64
N TYR A 470 1.90 18.41 12.50
CA TYR A 470 1.74 19.70 11.86
C TYR A 470 2.14 20.82 12.83
N ILE A 471 3.21 21.53 12.53
CA ILE A 471 3.85 22.50 13.45
C ILE A 471 2.94 23.68 13.84
N HIS A 472 1.95 23.99 13.01
CA HIS A 472 0.98 25.06 13.29
C HIS A 472 -0.23 24.58 14.10
N GLY A 473 -0.34 23.27 14.37
CA GLY A 473 -1.43 22.65 15.10
C GLY A 473 -2.74 22.58 14.31
N TRP A 474 -3.61 21.65 14.70
CA TRP A 474 -4.93 21.46 14.09
C TRP A 474 -6.09 22.04 14.91
N LYS A 475 -5.80 22.44 16.15
CA LYS A 475 -6.81 22.84 17.12
C LYS A 475 -7.49 24.14 16.69
N ASP A 476 -8.83 24.14 16.66
CA ASP A 476 -9.70 25.27 16.28
C ASP A 476 -9.49 25.80 14.84
N VAL A 477 -8.76 25.05 14.01
CA VAL A 477 -8.46 25.41 12.63
C VAL A 477 -9.64 25.07 11.71
N LYS A 478 -10.03 26.05 10.88
CA LYS A 478 -11.10 25.92 9.89
C LYS A 478 -10.57 26.12 8.48
N GLU A 479 -11.43 25.94 7.48
CA GLU A 479 -11.06 26.09 6.07
C GLU A 479 -10.58 27.49 5.68
N ASP A 480 -10.94 28.55 6.41
CA ASP A 480 -10.42 29.91 6.16
C ASP A 480 -8.93 30.08 6.48
N ASN A 481 -8.32 29.13 7.20
CA ASN A 481 -6.87 29.13 7.43
C ASN A 481 -6.11 28.61 6.20
N ASP A 482 -5.48 29.53 5.47
CA ASP A 482 -4.76 29.21 4.23
C ASP A 482 -3.60 28.21 4.42
N LEU A 483 -2.86 28.26 5.55
CA LEU A 483 -1.77 27.32 5.83
C LEU A 483 -2.32 25.92 6.09
N ALA A 484 -3.46 25.81 6.78
CA ALA A 484 -4.11 24.53 7.01
C ALA A 484 -4.69 23.95 5.71
N GLN A 485 -5.22 24.81 4.82
CA GLN A 485 -5.62 24.37 3.48
C GLN A 485 -4.41 23.78 2.73
N ALA A 486 -3.28 24.48 2.70
CA ALA A 486 -2.07 23.99 2.04
C ALA A 486 -1.58 22.66 2.63
N ALA A 487 -1.61 22.52 3.97
CA ALA A 487 -1.25 21.28 4.66
C ALA A 487 -2.19 20.11 4.30
N VAL A 488 -3.50 20.34 4.27
CA VAL A 488 -4.49 19.34 3.86
C VAL A 488 -4.33 18.95 2.39
N VAL A 489 -4.06 19.92 1.51
CA VAL A 489 -3.79 19.66 0.08
C VAL A 489 -2.50 18.86 -0.08
N SER A 490 -1.47 19.13 0.73
CA SER A 490 -0.22 18.36 0.73
C SER A 490 -0.47 16.89 1.14
N LEU A 491 -1.23 16.64 2.21
CA LEU A 491 -1.65 15.27 2.59
C LEU A 491 -2.47 14.59 1.48
N ALA A 492 -3.41 15.31 0.85
CA ALA A 492 -4.21 14.80 -0.25
C ALA A 492 -3.34 14.43 -1.46
N ARG A 493 -2.32 15.26 -1.76
CA ARG A 493 -1.33 15.01 -2.79
C ARG A 493 -0.53 13.76 -2.51
N GLU A 494 -0.01 13.59 -1.29
CA GLU A 494 0.69 12.37 -0.88
C GLU A 494 -0.18 11.13 -1.02
N LEU A 495 -1.44 11.19 -0.56
CA LEU A 495 -2.36 10.06 -0.69
C LEU A 495 -2.62 9.73 -2.16
N GLY A 496 -2.77 10.75 -3.02
CA GLY A 496 -2.88 10.60 -4.47
C GLY A 496 -1.68 9.87 -5.07
N ILE A 497 -0.46 10.29 -4.70
CA ILE A 497 0.80 9.66 -5.15
C ILE A 497 0.82 8.18 -4.75
N VAL A 498 0.74 7.86 -3.46
CA VAL A 498 0.83 6.46 -3.01
C VAL A 498 -0.30 5.60 -3.55
N THR A 499 -1.46 6.19 -3.86
CA THR A 499 -2.58 5.52 -4.52
C THR A 499 -2.26 5.13 -5.97
N CYS A 500 -1.60 5.99 -6.73
CA CYS A 500 -1.11 5.66 -8.08
C CYS A 500 -0.04 4.55 -8.06
N TYR A 501 0.78 4.48 -7.02
CA TYR A 501 1.79 3.42 -6.82
C TYR A 501 1.26 2.17 -6.11
N GLN A 502 -0.04 2.12 -5.79
CA GLN A 502 -0.69 1.01 -5.07
C GLN A 502 -0.09 0.71 -3.69
N ILE A 503 0.60 1.66 -3.08
CA ILE A 503 1.22 1.57 -1.75
C ILE A 503 0.15 1.81 -0.67
N GLY A 504 0.22 1.15 0.48
CA GLY A 504 -0.67 1.41 1.61
C GLY A 504 -0.56 2.86 2.11
N PHE A 505 -1.69 3.46 2.49
CA PHE A 505 -1.78 4.87 2.93
C PHE A 505 -2.31 5.00 4.38
N ASP A 506 -2.27 3.92 5.15
CA ASP A 506 -2.79 3.89 6.52
C ASP A 506 -2.01 4.83 7.46
N ASP A 507 -0.72 5.00 7.20
CA ASP A 507 0.17 5.97 7.84
C ASP A 507 -0.27 7.43 7.59
N LEU A 508 -0.60 7.80 6.35
CA LEU A 508 -1.13 9.13 6.03
C LEU A 508 -2.44 9.41 6.76
N LEU A 509 -3.34 8.42 6.81
CA LEU A 509 -4.59 8.53 7.56
C LEU A 509 -4.38 8.61 9.07
N SER A 510 -3.23 8.18 9.58
CA SER A 510 -2.87 8.26 11.01
C SER A 510 -2.41 9.65 11.45
N VAL A 511 -1.92 10.45 10.51
CA VAL A 511 -1.51 11.85 10.73
C VAL A 511 -2.72 12.80 10.76
N ILE A 512 -3.84 12.41 10.15
CA ILE A 512 -5.07 13.21 10.12
C ILE A 512 -5.76 13.13 11.49
N PRO A 513 -6.00 14.27 12.18
CA PRO A 513 -6.72 14.27 13.44
C PRO A 513 -8.16 13.80 13.28
N THR A 514 -8.66 13.07 14.26
CA THR A 514 -10.05 12.59 14.29
C THR A 514 -11.07 13.72 14.47
N ASP A 515 -10.65 14.83 15.05
CA ASP A 515 -11.42 16.04 15.34
C ASP A 515 -11.20 17.16 14.29
N LEU A 516 -10.55 16.86 13.17
CA LEU A 516 -10.36 17.82 12.08
C LEU A 516 -11.71 18.39 11.59
N ASP A 517 -11.76 19.69 11.32
CA ASP A 517 -12.97 20.36 10.87
C ASP A 517 -13.57 19.69 9.62
N ARG A 518 -14.91 19.67 9.55
CA ARG A 518 -15.65 19.00 8.48
C ARG A 518 -15.30 19.55 7.10
N SER A 519 -15.10 20.86 6.96
CA SER A 519 -14.79 21.45 5.66
C SER A 519 -13.38 21.12 5.20
N LEU A 520 -12.41 21.05 6.11
CA LEU A 520 -11.05 20.59 5.82
C LEU A 520 -11.03 19.10 5.42
N ARG A 521 -11.82 18.25 6.07
CA ARG A 521 -11.97 16.84 5.67
C ARG A 521 -12.60 16.66 4.29
N ARG A 522 -13.60 17.48 3.95
CA ARG A 522 -14.19 17.51 2.60
C ARG A 522 -13.17 17.98 1.56
N LYS A 523 -12.39 19.02 1.89
CA LYS A 523 -11.30 19.50 1.04
C LYS A 523 -10.26 18.40 0.81
N PHE A 524 -9.83 17.71 1.85
CA PHE A 524 -8.89 16.57 1.74
C PHE A 524 -9.35 15.55 0.69
N ILE A 525 -10.57 15.03 0.81
CA ILE A 525 -11.12 14.05 -0.14
C ILE A 525 -11.27 14.64 -1.54
N SER A 526 -11.76 15.89 -1.63
CA SER A 526 -11.95 16.57 -2.91
C SER A 526 -10.65 16.77 -3.67
N GLU A 527 -9.58 17.14 -2.95
CA GLU A 527 -8.27 17.36 -3.52
C GLU A 527 -7.57 16.06 -3.94
N ILE A 528 -7.89 14.91 -3.32
CA ILE A 528 -7.38 13.62 -3.82
C ILE A 528 -7.90 13.35 -5.24
N PHE A 529 -9.21 13.50 -5.49
CA PHE A 529 -9.80 13.32 -6.82
C PHE A 529 -9.19 14.27 -7.85
N ARG A 530 -8.98 15.54 -7.48
CA ARG A 530 -8.33 16.56 -8.34
C ARG A 530 -6.88 16.20 -8.64
N THR A 531 -6.13 15.83 -7.59
CA THR A 531 -4.71 15.49 -7.67
C THR A 531 -4.43 14.40 -8.72
N ILE A 532 -5.25 13.34 -8.73
CA ILE A 532 -5.10 12.23 -9.66
C ILE A 532 -5.85 12.43 -10.99
N ASN A 533 -6.44 13.61 -11.21
CA ASN A 533 -7.27 13.95 -12.37
C ASN A 533 -8.34 12.90 -12.68
N ARG A 534 -8.98 12.34 -11.64
CA ARG A 534 -9.95 11.25 -11.83
C ARG A 534 -11.33 11.82 -12.13
N ASN A 535 -11.86 11.47 -13.30
CA ASN A 535 -13.23 11.79 -13.66
C ASN A 535 -14.24 10.95 -12.84
N THR A 536 -15.18 11.63 -12.18
CA THR A 536 -16.31 11.03 -11.45
C THR A 536 -17.60 11.01 -12.29
N ASP A 537 -17.60 11.69 -13.45
CA ASP A 537 -18.73 11.74 -14.38
C ASP A 537 -18.70 10.55 -15.35
N PHE A 538 -19.61 9.62 -15.12
CA PHE A 538 -19.94 8.53 -16.03
C PHE A 538 -21.32 8.71 -16.67
N SER A 539 -21.98 9.85 -16.45
CA SER A 539 -23.41 10.03 -16.76
C SER A 539 -23.70 9.96 -18.27
N LEU A 540 -22.79 10.41 -19.13
CA LEU A 540 -22.96 10.42 -20.59
C LEU A 540 -22.17 9.31 -21.31
N ASP A 541 -21.54 8.39 -20.58
CA ASP A 541 -20.89 7.22 -21.18
C ASP A 541 -21.93 6.30 -21.83
N ASP A 542 -21.49 5.45 -22.78
CA ASP A 542 -22.34 4.37 -23.30
C ASP A 542 -22.82 3.49 -22.12
N PRO A 543 -24.14 3.37 -21.90
CA PRO A 543 -24.70 2.59 -20.79
C PRO A 543 -24.17 1.14 -20.72
N LYS A 544 -23.80 0.55 -21.86
CA LYS A 544 -23.22 -0.82 -21.91
C LYS A 544 -21.80 -0.89 -21.35
N LEU A 545 -21.02 0.18 -21.46
CA LEU A 545 -19.62 0.23 -21.05
C LEU A 545 -19.44 0.88 -19.67
N GLN A 546 -20.33 1.78 -19.29
CA GLN A 546 -20.32 2.55 -18.06
C GLN A 546 -20.05 1.67 -16.83
N SER A 547 -20.89 0.66 -16.63
CA SER A 547 -20.83 -0.22 -15.45
C SER A 547 -19.51 -1.02 -15.40
N GLY A 548 -18.99 -1.44 -16.55
CA GLY A 548 -17.71 -2.16 -16.64
C GLY A 548 -16.50 -1.28 -16.34
N ARG A 549 -16.53 0.01 -16.72
CA ARG A 549 -15.50 1.00 -16.39
C ARG A 549 -15.47 1.28 -14.90
N VAL A 550 -16.63 1.56 -14.30
CA VAL A 550 -16.76 1.84 -12.86
C VAL A 550 -16.28 0.64 -12.04
N LEU A 551 -16.64 -0.59 -12.41
CA LEU A 551 -16.24 -1.79 -11.67
C LEU A 551 -14.71 -1.99 -11.62
N LYS A 552 -14.00 -1.63 -12.70
CA LYS A 552 -12.56 -1.81 -12.88
C LYS A 552 -11.70 -0.65 -12.38
N ASP A 553 -12.32 0.46 -11.97
CA ASP A 553 -11.63 1.67 -11.52
C ASP A 553 -10.97 1.51 -10.14
N SER A 554 -9.76 0.96 -10.07
CA SER A 554 -9.07 0.70 -8.80
C SER A 554 -8.83 1.97 -7.97
N LEU A 555 -8.61 3.13 -8.60
CA LEU A 555 -8.29 4.38 -7.91
C LEU A 555 -9.52 4.94 -7.19
N LEU A 556 -10.69 4.94 -7.85
CA LEU A 556 -11.96 5.37 -7.24
C LEU A 556 -12.23 4.67 -5.90
N TYR A 557 -12.04 3.36 -5.84
CA TYR A 557 -12.33 2.61 -4.61
C TYR A 557 -11.26 2.78 -3.53
N ARG A 558 -10.03 3.16 -3.90
CA ARG A 558 -9.00 3.56 -2.92
C ARG A 558 -9.36 4.90 -2.29
N ILE A 559 -9.88 5.85 -3.09
CA ILE A 559 -10.41 7.11 -2.58
C ILE A 559 -11.65 6.87 -1.72
N ALA A 560 -12.59 6.02 -2.16
CA ALA A 560 -13.75 5.64 -1.35
C ALA A 560 -13.32 4.99 -0.03
N SER A 561 -12.24 4.20 0.00
CA SER A 561 -11.70 3.69 1.26
C SER A 561 -11.14 4.79 2.16
N ALA A 562 -10.51 5.84 1.63
CA ALA A 562 -10.05 6.96 2.43
C ALA A 562 -11.25 7.77 2.96
N GLN A 563 -12.22 8.07 2.09
CA GLN A 563 -13.47 8.76 2.43
C GLN A 563 -14.23 8.02 3.52
N LEU A 564 -14.33 6.68 3.44
CA LEU A 564 -14.97 5.89 4.48
C LEU A 564 -14.37 6.15 5.86
N ILE A 565 -13.06 6.39 5.98
CA ILE A 565 -12.35 6.57 7.25
C ILE A 565 -12.27 8.02 7.70
N VAL A 566 -12.17 8.97 6.77
CA VAL A 566 -12.04 10.40 7.10
C VAL A 566 -13.41 11.03 7.34
N SER A 567 -14.45 10.59 6.64
CA SER A 567 -15.78 11.23 6.68
C SER A 567 -16.59 10.90 7.94
N TYR A 568 -16.16 10.01 8.84
CA TYR A 568 -16.93 9.74 10.09
C TYR A 568 -17.30 11.02 10.83
N GLN A 569 -18.45 11.03 11.52
CA GLN A 569 -18.69 12.06 12.53
C GLN A 569 -17.58 11.98 13.61
N THR A 570 -17.48 12.96 14.52
CA THR A 570 -16.56 12.85 15.67
C THR A 570 -16.78 11.57 16.47
N ASP A 571 -17.95 10.93 16.33
CA ASP A 571 -18.22 9.57 16.75
C ASP A 571 -17.72 8.52 15.73
N PRO A 572 -16.69 7.72 16.08
CA PRO A 572 -16.12 6.70 15.19
C PRO A 572 -17.07 5.53 14.89
N LYS A 573 -18.22 5.43 15.56
CA LYS A 573 -19.24 4.40 15.31
C LYS A 573 -20.33 4.87 14.33
N ARG A 574 -20.44 6.16 14.03
CA ARG A 574 -21.49 6.73 13.17
C ARG A 574 -20.94 7.27 11.86
N ARG A 575 -21.39 6.68 10.75
CA ARG A 575 -21.06 7.13 9.39
C ARG A 575 -21.94 8.31 9.00
N ASP A 576 -21.34 9.37 8.49
CA ASP A 576 -22.10 10.42 7.81
C ASP A 576 -22.48 10.00 6.38
N ILE A 577 -23.22 10.84 5.65
CA ILE A 577 -23.69 10.54 4.29
C ILE A 577 -22.52 10.17 3.33
N PRO A 578 -21.43 10.96 3.20
CA PRO A 578 -20.26 10.56 2.41
C PRO A 578 -19.65 9.22 2.83
N ALA A 579 -19.52 8.93 4.13
CA ALA A 579 -19.01 7.64 4.60
C ALA A 579 -19.97 6.48 4.26
N LYS A 580 -21.29 6.70 4.34
CA LYS A 580 -22.32 5.71 3.92
C LYS A 580 -22.26 5.47 2.42
N ALA A 581 -22.15 6.52 1.61
CA ALA A 581 -22.01 6.40 0.16
C ALA A 581 -20.74 5.60 -0.22
N ALA A 582 -19.60 5.91 0.42
CA ALA A 582 -18.37 5.15 0.24
C ALA A 582 -18.51 3.68 0.68
N TRP A 583 -19.16 3.42 1.82
CA TRP A 583 -19.43 2.07 2.31
C TRP A 583 -20.25 1.26 1.29
N VAL A 584 -21.34 1.83 0.76
CA VAL A 584 -22.17 1.17 -0.24
C VAL A 584 -21.40 0.96 -1.53
N LEU A 585 -20.62 1.94 -2.00
CA LEU A 585 -19.82 1.84 -3.22
C LEU A 585 -18.80 0.69 -3.15
N LEU A 586 -18.08 0.57 -2.03
CA LEU A 586 -17.12 -0.52 -1.80
C LEU A 586 -17.81 -1.89 -1.77
N ASN A 587 -18.99 -1.97 -1.16
CA ASN A 587 -19.79 -3.20 -1.14
C ASN A 587 -20.36 -3.57 -2.50
N LEU A 588 -20.93 -2.60 -3.23
CA LEU A 588 -21.45 -2.80 -4.59
C LEU A 588 -20.36 -3.34 -5.51
N ARG A 589 -19.14 -2.78 -5.47
CA ARG A 589 -18.01 -3.32 -6.24
C ARG A 589 -17.76 -4.79 -5.93
N SER A 590 -17.66 -5.13 -4.65
CA SER A 590 -17.39 -6.50 -4.20
C SER A 590 -18.51 -7.45 -4.63
N VAL A 591 -19.76 -7.11 -4.33
CA VAL A 591 -20.95 -7.91 -4.63
C VAL A 591 -21.09 -8.13 -6.15
N CYS A 592 -21.08 -7.05 -6.93
CA CYS A 592 -21.20 -7.13 -8.39
C CYS A 592 -20.05 -7.93 -9.01
N THR A 593 -18.80 -7.75 -8.55
CA THR A 593 -17.65 -8.50 -9.07
C THR A 593 -17.82 -10.00 -8.83
N ASN A 594 -18.14 -10.40 -7.59
CA ASN A 594 -18.25 -11.82 -7.23
C ASN A 594 -19.43 -12.50 -7.92
N ILE A 595 -20.60 -11.87 -7.99
CA ILE A 595 -21.76 -12.42 -8.72
C ILE A 595 -21.44 -12.51 -10.22
N ALA A 596 -20.89 -11.46 -10.83
CA ALA A 596 -20.57 -11.44 -12.26
C ALA A 596 -19.52 -12.48 -12.64
N GLN A 597 -18.45 -12.64 -11.83
CA GLN A 597 -17.43 -13.66 -12.05
C GLN A 597 -18.03 -15.07 -12.00
N THR A 598 -18.86 -15.37 -11.00
CA THR A 598 -19.55 -16.66 -10.91
C THR A 598 -20.49 -16.89 -12.10
N LEU A 599 -21.24 -15.87 -12.54
CA LEU A 599 -22.12 -15.97 -13.71
C LEU A 599 -21.36 -16.11 -15.05
N SER A 600 -20.13 -15.60 -15.13
CA SER A 600 -19.27 -15.69 -16.32
C SER A 600 -18.49 -17.01 -16.38
N MET A 601 -17.93 -17.48 -15.26
CA MET A 601 -17.28 -18.81 -15.18
C MET A 601 -18.20 -19.93 -15.68
N THR A 602 -19.48 -19.80 -15.36
CA THR A 602 -20.55 -20.71 -15.78
C THR A 602 -20.96 -20.57 -17.26
N GLN A 603 -20.52 -19.52 -17.98
CA GLN A 603 -20.73 -19.35 -19.43
C GLN A 603 -19.55 -19.88 -20.27
N THR A 604 -18.31 -19.74 -19.79
CA THR A 604 -17.09 -20.05 -20.56
C THR A 604 -16.75 -21.55 -20.56
N ILE A 605 -17.16 -22.29 -19.53
CA ILE A 605 -16.97 -23.75 -19.44
C ILE A 605 -18.08 -24.44 -20.25
N ARG A 606 -18.11 -24.22 -21.58
CA ARG A 606 -18.92 -25.00 -22.52
C ARG A 606 -18.27 -26.38 -22.69
N GLY A 607 -18.50 -27.30 -21.75
CA GLY A 607 -17.97 -28.66 -21.85
C GLY A 607 -18.17 -29.56 -20.64
N MET A 608 -18.40 -29.03 -19.44
CA MET A 608 -18.80 -29.84 -18.28
C MET A 608 -20.27 -29.60 -17.95
N GLN A 609 -21.07 -30.66 -18.11
CA GLN A 609 -22.49 -30.71 -17.80
C GLN A 609 -22.81 -30.71 -16.29
N ASN A 610 -21.82 -30.51 -15.42
CA ASN A 610 -21.97 -30.58 -13.96
C ASN A 610 -21.65 -29.21 -13.35
N LEU A 611 -22.64 -28.31 -13.31
CA LEU A 611 -22.57 -27.13 -12.45
C LEU A 611 -22.80 -27.56 -11.00
N GLU A 612 -21.94 -27.13 -10.09
CA GLU A 612 -22.11 -27.41 -8.65
C GLU A 612 -23.16 -26.46 -8.06
N SER A 613 -24.28 -27.02 -7.61
CA SER A 613 -25.37 -26.35 -6.87
C SER A 613 -24.84 -25.54 -5.69
N SER A 614 -23.81 -26.06 -5.02
CA SER A 614 -23.06 -25.44 -3.92
C SER A 614 -22.51 -24.04 -4.25
N LEU A 615 -22.13 -23.77 -5.51
CA LEU A 615 -21.61 -22.46 -5.93
C LEU A 615 -22.69 -21.38 -5.85
N PHE A 616 -23.93 -21.68 -6.24
CA PHE A 616 -25.06 -20.75 -6.14
C PHE A 616 -25.46 -20.52 -4.68
N VAL A 617 -25.54 -21.60 -3.89
CA VAL A 617 -25.83 -21.52 -2.45
C VAL A 617 -24.82 -20.64 -1.73
N SER A 618 -23.54 -20.72 -2.10
CA SER A 618 -22.49 -19.89 -1.48
C SER A 618 -22.69 -18.38 -1.65
N LEU A 619 -23.46 -17.92 -2.65
CA LEU A 619 -23.74 -16.51 -2.92
C LEU A 619 -25.01 -15.98 -2.23
N LYS A 620 -25.74 -16.82 -1.48
CA LYS A 620 -26.99 -16.46 -0.78
C LYS A 620 -26.90 -15.14 0.00
N GLY A 621 -25.83 -14.96 0.76
CA GLY A 621 -25.62 -13.74 1.54
C GLY A 621 -25.50 -12.48 0.68
N LEU A 622 -24.79 -12.56 -0.45
CA LEU A 622 -24.64 -11.43 -1.38
C LEU A 622 -25.99 -11.03 -1.99
N VAL A 623 -26.81 -12.03 -2.34
CA VAL A 623 -28.16 -11.81 -2.88
C VAL A 623 -29.04 -11.15 -1.83
N ARG A 624 -29.07 -11.67 -0.60
CA ARG A 624 -29.82 -11.06 0.51
C ARG A 624 -29.41 -9.61 0.75
N TRP A 625 -28.11 -9.33 0.84
CA TRP A 625 -27.60 -7.95 0.97
C TRP A 625 -28.09 -7.04 -0.16
N SER A 626 -28.14 -7.57 -1.38
CA SER A 626 -28.59 -6.83 -2.56
C SER A 626 -30.07 -6.50 -2.50
N LEU A 627 -30.91 -7.47 -2.13
CA LEU A 627 -32.35 -7.29 -1.99
C LEU A 627 -32.68 -6.32 -0.85
N ASP A 628 -32.03 -6.47 0.31
CA ASP A 628 -32.22 -5.58 1.45
C ASP A 628 -31.80 -4.13 1.13
N LEU A 629 -30.72 -3.94 0.34
CA LEU A 629 -30.33 -2.62 -0.16
C LEU A 629 -31.39 -2.03 -1.13
N MET A 630 -31.95 -2.84 -2.03
CA MET A 630 -33.02 -2.40 -2.93
C MET A 630 -34.28 -2.01 -2.13
N THR A 631 -34.64 -2.79 -1.11
CA THR A 631 -35.75 -2.50 -0.19
C THR A 631 -35.52 -1.18 0.55
N LEU A 632 -34.32 -0.96 1.11
CA LEU A 632 -33.98 0.29 1.79
C LEU A 632 -34.07 1.50 0.86
N ILE A 633 -33.63 1.36 -0.40
CA ILE A 633 -33.74 2.45 -1.39
C ILE A 633 -35.21 2.77 -1.65
N PHE A 634 -36.08 1.77 -1.82
CA PHE A 634 -37.51 2.04 -1.98
C PHE A 634 -38.13 2.70 -0.74
N ASP A 635 -37.83 2.19 0.45
CA ASP A 635 -38.33 2.73 1.73
C ASP A 635 -37.99 4.21 1.87
N ASP A 636 -36.71 4.57 1.71
CA ASP A 636 -36.26 5.95 1.81
C ASP A 636 -36.88 6.86 0.74
N MET A 637 -37.05 6.39 -0.51
CA MET A 637 -37.67 7.19 -1.57
C MET A 637 -39.15 7.46 -1.28
N ILE A 638 -39.86 6.48 -0.73
CA ILE A 638 -41.28 6.60 -0.38
C ILE A 638 -41.44 7.50 0.85
N GLU A 639 -40.61 7.32 1.88
CA GLU A 639 -40.63 8.17 3.08
C GLU A 639 -40.35 9.63 2.70
N MET A 640 -39.35 9.88 1.86
CA MET A 640 -39.01 11.23 1.40
C MET A 640 -40.11 11.87 0.54
N MET A 641 -40.72 11.12 -0.37
CA MET A 641 -41.88 11.57 -1.14
C MET A 641 -43.04 12.00 -0.23
N ARG A 642 -43.37 11.17 0.77
CA ARG A 642 -44.45 11.44 1.73
C ARG A 642 -44.13 12.64 2.62
N PHE A 643 -42.87 12.81 3.04
CA PHE A 643 -42.40 13.97 3.79
C PHE A 643 -42.57 15.27 2.98
N CYS A 644 -42.28 15.25 1.69
CA CYS A 644 -42.34 16.43 0.84
C CYS A 644 -43.76 16.94 0.57
N LYS A 645 -44.81 16.11 0.70
CA LYS A 645 -46.22 16.48 0.50
C LYS A 645 -46.48 17.23 -0.83
N SER A 646 -45.93 16.71 -1.93
CA SER A 646 -45.99 17.30 -3.28
C SER A 646 -45.21 18.60 -3.49
N ASP A 647 -44.48 19.07 -2.49
CA ASP A 647 -43.53 20.18 -2.59
C ASP A 647 -42.10 19.62 -2.57
N PHE A 648 -41.60 19.31 -3.77
CA PHE A 648 -40.30 18.67 -4.01
C PHE A 648 -39.18 19.70 -4.20
N ASP A 649 -39.18 20.75 -3.37
CA ASP A 649 -38.10 21.72 -3.33
C ASP A 649 -36.77 21.06 -2.91
N ARG A 650 -35.69 21.44 -3.59
CA ARG A 650 -34.35 20.90 -3.37
C ARG A 650 -33.89 21.11 -1.92
N GLN A 651 -34.10 22.31 -1.36
CA GLN A 651 -33.60 22.64 -0.02
C GLN A 651 -34.35 21.84 1.05
N LYS A 652 -35.65 21.65 0.87
CA LYS A 652 -36.47 20.80 1.74
C LYS A 652 -36.01 19.33 1.71
N ILE A 653 -35.75 18.79 0.51
CA ILE A 653 -35.21 17.43 0.33
C ILE A 653 -33.83 17.30 0.99
N LEU A 654 -32.92 18.25 0.77
CA LEU A 654 -31.59 18.24 1.38
C LEU A 654 -31.67 18.31 2.91
N THR A 655 -32.58 19.11 3.45
CA THR A 655 -32.81 19.20 4.90
C THR A 655 -33.22 17.84 5.46
N TYR A 656 -34.20 17.18 4.84
CA TYR A 656 -34.60 15.82 5.22
C TYR A 656 -33.44 14.83 5.16
N VAL A 657 -32.68 14.84 4.07
CA VAL A 657 -31.54 13.93 3.85
C VAL A 657 -30.48 14.11 4.94
N HIS A 658 -30.15 15.36 5.31
CA HIS A 658 -29.21 15.65 6.38
C HIS A 658 -29.74 15.32 7.77
N GLU A 659 -31.00 15.61 8.07
CA GLU A 659 -31.65 15.28 9.35
C GLU A 659 -31.73 13.77 9.59
N LYS A 660 -32.07 13.01 8.55
CA LYS A 660 -32.15 11.53 8.60
C LYS A 660 -30.82 10.84 8.35
N ASN A 661 -29.78 11.59 7.96
CA ASN A 661 -28.47 11.07 7.55
C ASN A 661 -28.56 9.94 6.50
N THR A 662 -29.53 10.00 5.57
CA THR A 662 -29.69 8.96 4.53
C THR A 662 -28.78 9.23 3.32
N ALA A 663 -28.27 8.17 2.68
CA ALA A 663 -27.43 8.26 1.48
C ALA A 663 -28.11 7.72 0.22
N THR A 664 -29.33 7.16 0.31
CA THR A 664 -29.97 6.43 -0.80
C THR A 664 -30.30 7.33 -2.00
N LEU A 665 -30.71 8.58 -1.75
CA LEU A 665 -30.93 9.55 -2.83
C LEU A 665 -29.62 9.86 -3.57
N HIS A 666 -28.53 10.14 -2.85
CA HIS A 666 -27.21 10.38 -3.45
C HIS A 666 -26.72 9.16 -4.24
N LEU A 667 -26.99 7.95 -3.77
CA LEU A 667 -26.65 6.71 -4.47
C LEU A 667 -27.43 6.56 -5.80
N LEU A 668 -28.69 6.99 -5.84
CA LEU A 668 -29.49 7.00 -7.07
C LEU A 668 -29.12 8.13 -8.03
N LEU A 669 -28.68 9.28 -7.53
CA LEU A 669 -28.36 10.42 -8.39
C LEU A 669 -26.94 10.35 -8.97
N SER A 670 -25.95 9.91 -8.20
CA SER A 670 -24.57 9.83 -8.67
C SER A 670 -24.39 8.74 -9.72
N SER A 671 -23.78 9.12 -10.85
CA SER A 671 -23.50 8.23 -11.98
C SER A 671 -22.66 7.00 -11.59
N THR A 672 -21.75 7.14 -10.63
CA THR A 672 -20.86 6.07 -10.18
C THR A 672 -21.64 4.95 -9.48
N SER A 673 -22.40 5.29 -8.45
CA SER A 673 -23.23 4.33 -7.71
C SER A 673 -24.40 3.84 -8.56
N ARG A 674 -25.04 4.73 -9.32
CA ARG A 674 -26.18 4.38 -10.17
C ARG A 674 -25.83 3.34 -11.24
N ALA A 675 -24.66 3.45 -11.86
CA ALA A 675 -24.19 2.44 -12.81
C ALA A 675 -24.05 1.05 -12.16
N LEU A 676 -23.52 1.00 -10.93
CA LEU A 676 -23.41 -0.25 -10.17
C LEU A 676 -24.76 -0.78 -9.69
N LEU A 677 -25.71 0.08 -9.31
CA LEU A 677 -27.09 -0.32 -8.97
C LEU A 677 -27.81 -0.90 -10.20
N GLY A 678 -27.62 -0.31 -11.38
CA GLY A 678 -28.14 -0.84 -12.64
C GLY A 678 -27.54 -2.20 -12.98
N MET A 679 -26.22 -2.35 -12.80
CA MET A 679 -25.56 -3.65 -12.92
C MET A 679 -26.12 -4.66 -11.92
N LEU A 680 -26.32 -4.25 -10.66
CA LEU A 680 -26.83 -5.11 -9.59
C LEU A 680 -28.20 -5.67 -9.93
N GLY A 681 -29.15 -4.83 -10.34
CA GLY A 681 -30.49 -5.28 -10.75
C GLY A 681 -30.44 -6.35 -11.84
N ASN A 682 -29.65 -6.11 -12.90
CA ASN A 682 -29.47 -7.08 -13.98
C ASN A 682 -28.78 -8.37 -13.51
N LEU A 683 -27.77 -8.29 -12.64
CA LEU A 683 -27.09 -9.46 -12.09
C LEU A 683 -28.03 -10.30 -11.23
N ILE A 684 -28.82 -9.69 -10.34
CA ILE A 684 -29.78 -10.40 -9.48
C ILE A 684 -30.89 -11.05 -10.31
N ARG A 685 -31.44 -10.36 -11.31
CA ARG A 685 -32.43 -10.95 -12.23
C ARG A 685 -31.86 -12.15 -12.99
N ASN A 686 -30.64 -12.04 -13.51
CA ASN A 686 -29.97 -13.15 -14.20
C ASN A 686 -29.64 -14.30 -13.25
N PHE A 687 -29.27 -13.99 -12.01
CA PHE A 687 -29.00 -14.97 -10.97
C PHE A 687 -30.27 -15.75 -10.59
N ALA A 688 -31.39 -15.06 -10.37
CA ALA A 688 -32.70 -15.67 -10.10
C ALA A 688 -33.11 -16.68 -11.19
N MET A 689 -32.99 -16.29 -12.47
CA MET A 689 -33.27 -17.21 -13.60
C MET A 689 -32.38 -18.46 -13.59
N ARG A 690 -31.16 -18.39 -13.07
CA ARG A 690 -30.25 -19.54 -12.99
C ARG A 690 -30.51 -20.39 -11.76
N VAL A 691 -30.92 -19.80 -10.63
CA VAL A 691 -31.36 -20.55 -9.45
C VAL A 691 -32.52 -21.47 -9.80
N VAL A 692 -33.58 -20.94 -10.44
CA VAL A 692 -34.75 -21.74 -10.87
C VAL A 692 -34.31 -22.92 -11.77
N LYS A 693 -33.53 -22.66 -12.81
CA LYS A 693 -33.01 -23.70 -13.72
C LYS A 693 -32.10 -24.73 -13.03
N THR A 694 -31.40 -24.33 -11.98
CA THR A 694 -30.49 -25.21 -11.23
C THR A 694 -31.30 -26.07 -10.27
N GLN A 695 -32.27 -25.48 -9.59
CA GLN A 695 -33.20 -26.18 -8.70
C GLN A 695 -34.01 -27.24 -9.45
N GLU A 696 -34.53 -26.95 -10.65
CA GLU A 696 -35.20 -27.94 -11.50
C GLU A 696 -34.31 -29.17 -11.78
N LYS A 697 -33.02 -28.95 -12.05
CA LYS A 697 -32.06 -30.04 -12.29
C LYS A 697 -31.76 -30.83 -11.01
N VAL A 698 -31.52 -30.13 -9.91
CA VAL A 698 -31.12 -30.69 -8.62
C VAL A 698 -32.28 -31.48 -7.99
N ARG A 699 -33.54 -31.07 -8.21
CA ARG A 699 -34.74 -31.75 -7.71
C ARG A 699 -34.88 -33.20 -8.17
N HIS A 700 -34.26 -33.54 -9.30
CA HIS A 700 -34.23 -34.90 -9.86
C HIS A 700 -32.92 -35.65 -9.56
N SER A 701 -32.00 -35.06 -8.78
CA SER A 701 -30.72 -35.68 -8.42
C SER A 701 -30.84 -36.56 -7.18
N SER A 702 -30.18 -37.72 -7.20
CA SER A 702 -30.08 -38.63 -6.05
C SER A 702 -28.82 -38.38 -5.19
N ARG A 703 -28.02 -37.35 -5.48
CA ARG A 703 -26.78 -37.07 -4.74
C ARG A 703 -27.09 -36.34 -3.42
N ALA A 704 -26.54 -36.79 -2.30
CA ALA A 704 -26.82 -36.21 -0.98
C ALA A 704 -26.52 -34.69 -0.89
N ASN A 705 -25.42 -34.22 -1.50
CA ASN A 705 -25.10 -32.79 -1.55
C ASN A 705 -26.14 -32.00 -2.36
N ASP A 706 -26.64 -32.57 -3.46
CA ASP A 706 -27.67 -31.94 -4.28
C ASP A 706 -28.99 -31.82 -3.51
N ILE A 707 -29.37 -32.83 -2.70
CA ILE A 707 -30.57 -32.76 -1.86
C ILE A 707 -30.48 -31.61 -0.84
N ARG A 708 -29.34 -31.47 -0.16
CA ARG A 708 -29.12 -30.37 0.79
C ARG A 708 -29.18 -29.02 0.07
N ASP A 709 -28.47 -28.89 -1.04
CA ASP A 709 -28.40 -27.65 -1.79
C ASP A 709 -29.75 -27.31 -2.45
N SER A 710 -30.61 -28.31 -2.72
CA SER A 710 -31.98 -28.10 -3.22
C SER A 710 -32.85 -27.30 -2.26
N VAL A 711 -32.73 -27.52 -0.95
CA VAL A 711 -33.50 -26.79 0.07
C VAL A 711 -33.06 -25.33 0.10
N GLU A 712 -31.76 -25.09 0.08
CA GLU A 712 -31.20 -23.73 0.05
C GLU A 712 -31.57 -22.98 -1.23
N LEU A 713 -31.53 -23.65 -2.39
CA LEU A 713 -31.95 -23.07 -3.66
C LEU A 713 -33.44 -22.70 -3.66
N GLN A 714 -34.31 -23.55 -3.11
CA GLN A 714 -35.74 -23.24 -2.95
C GLN A 714 -35.96 -22.03 -2.05
N HIS A 715 -35.20 -21.91 -0.96
CA HIS A 715 -35.27 -20.75 -0.07
C HIS A 715 -34.80 -19.46 -0.78
N MET A 716 -33.78 -19.56 -1.63
CA MET A 716 -33.30 -18.44 -2.44
C MET A 716 -34.30 -18.05 -3.53
N GLU A 717 -34.98 -19.02 -4.15
CA GLU A 717 -36.08 -18.78 -5.10
C GLU A 717 -37.23 -18.01 -4.43
N ALA A 718 -37.66 -18.44 -3.24
CA ALA A 718 -38.70 -17.74 -2.47
C ALA A 718 -38.30 -16.29 -2.13
N MET A 719 -37.06 -16.11 -1.63
CA MET A 719 -36.49 -14.80 -1.28
C MET A 719 -36.46 -13.80 -2.45
N MET A 720 -36.18 -14.27 -3.68
CA MET A 720 -36.15 -13.42 -4.87
C MET A 720 -37.51 -13.33 -5.59
N GLY A 721 -38.50 -14.08 -5.12
CA GLY A 721 -39.83 -14.22 -5.72
C GLY A 721 -40.91 -13.81 -4.72
N ALA A 722 -41.58 -14.80 -4.12
CA ALA A 722 -42.78 -14.59 -3.31
C ALA A 722 -42.56 -13.80 -2.00
N GLU A 723 -41.34 -13.80 -1.45
CA GLU A 723 -41.02 -13.08 -0.20
C GLU A 723 -40.53 -11.64 -0.45
N LEU A 724 -40.16 -11.31 -1.69
CA LEU A 724 -39.68 -9.96 -2.04
C LEU A 724 -40.89 -9.02 -2.19
N PRO A 725 -40.87 -7.83 -1.57
CA PRO A 725 -42.05 -6.95 -1.57
C PRO A 725 -42.27 -6.21 -2.89
N PHE A 726 -41.45 -6.47 -3.91
CA PHE A 726 -41.54 -5.88 -5.25
C PHE A 726 -40.92 -6.82 -6.28
N GLU A 727 -41.31 -6.66 -7.55
CA GLU A 727 -40.59 -7.33 -8.65
C GLU A 727 -39.24 -6.64 -8.91
N ILE A 728 -38.16 -7.41 -9.09
CA ILE A 728 -36.81 -6.88 -9.38
C ILE A 728 -36.81 -5.90 -10.56
N ARG A 729 -37.70 -6.08 -11.55
CA ARG A 729 -37.84 -5.19 -12.70
C ARG A 729 -38.26 -3.76 -12.32
N LEU A 730 -39.01 -3.58 -11.24
CA LEU A 730 -39.40 -2.26 -10.74
C LEU A 730 -38.18 -1.49 -10.23
N PHE A 731 -37.22 -2.19 -9.61
CA PHE A 731 -35.95 -1.59 -9.22
C PHE A 731 -35.09 -1.23 -10.44
N GLU A 732 -34.99 -2.13 -11.43
CA GLU A 732 -34.31 -1.83 -12.70
C GLU A 732 -34.93 -0.60 -13.38
N GLN A 733 -36.27 -0.48 -13.35
CA GLN A 733 -37.01 0.67 -13.87
C GLN A 733 -36.70 1.96 -13.12
N LEU A 734 -36.73 1.96 -11.78
CA LEU A 734 -36.37 3.11 -10.94
C LEU A 734 -34.99 3.67 -11.33
N VAL A 735 -34.00 2.79 -11.41
CA VAL A 735 -32.61 3.15 -11.73
C VAL A 735 -32.51 3.68 -13.17
N ALA A 736 -33.09 2.98 -14.14
CA ALA A 736 -33.00 3.34 -15.56
C ALA A 736 -33.71 4.67 -15.87
N GLU A 737 -34.87 4.90 -15.28
CA GLU A 737 -35.59 6.16 -15.46
C GLU A 737 -34.86 7.32 -14.78
N THR A 738 -34.33 7.12 -13.58
CA THR A 738 -33.51 8.14 -12.90
C THR A 738 -32.28 8.49 -13.75
N ASP A 739 -31.60 7.48 -14.31
CA ASP A 739 -30.46 7.68 -15.19
C ASP A 739 -30.80 8.46 -16.46
N GLY A 740 -31.90 8.09 -17.13
CA GLY A 740 -32.40 8.80 -18.31
C GLY A 740 -32.73 10.27 -18.01
N ASN A 741 -33.34 10.55 -16.85
CA ASN A 741 -33.66 11.93 -16.46
C ASN A 741 -32.40 12.74 -16.11
N VAL A 742 -31.43 12.20 -15.38
CA VAL A 742 -30.16 12.91 -15.13
C VAL A 742 -29.43 13.23 -16.43
N ARG A 743 -29.36 12.28 -17.37
CA ARG A 743 -28.77 12.50 -18.70
C ARG A 743 -29.48 13.62 -19.46
N ALA A 744 -30.82 13.56 -19.52
CA ALA A 744 -31.62 14.58 -20.20
C ALA A 744 -31.45 15.96 -19.55
N THR A 745 -31.39 16.02 -18.22
CA THR A 745 -31.21 17.28 -17.48
C THR A 745 -29.82 17.87 -17.71
N TYR A 746 -28.74 17.09 -17.66
CA TYR A 746 -27.40 17.59 -17.98
C TYR A 746 -27.27 18.06 -19.43
N GLN A 747 -27.93 17.37 -20.37
CA GLN A 747 -27.98 17.79 -21.78
C GLN A 747 -28.77 19.09 -21.96
N ALA A 748 -29.96 19.20 -21.34
CA ALA A 748 -30.80 20.39 -21.40
C ALA A 748 -30.12 21.60 -20.76
N ALA A 749 -29.40 21.40 -19.65
CA ALA A 749 -28.61 22.42 -18.98
C ALA A 749 -27.28 22.73 -19.68
N GLN A 750 -26.97 22.07 -20.82
CA GLN A 750 -25.72 22.20 -21.56
C GLN A 750 -24.46 22.11 -20.68
N SER A 751 -24.51 21.23 -19.66
CA SER A 751 -23.44 21.14 -18.66
C SER A 751 -22.18 20.56 -19.28
N SER A 752 -21.06 21.27 -19.18
CA SER A 752 -19.75 20.82 -19.67
C SER A 752 -19.20 19.64 -18.85
N PRO A 753 -18.28 18.81 -19.38
CA PRO A 753 -17.70 17.70 -18.63
C PRO A 753 -17.07 18.09 -17.27
N PRO A 754 -16.32 19.21 -17.15
CA PRO A 754 -15.82 19.67 -15.85
C PRO A 754 -16.93 20.05 -14.87
N GLN A 755 -18.00 20.69 -15.34
CA GLN A 755 -19.15 21.03 -14.49
C GLN A 755 -19.87 19.78 -13.99
N ARG A 756 -20.08 18.77 -14.85
CA ARG A 756 -20.69 17.51 -14.44
C ARG A 756 -19.80 16.74 -13.47
N SER A 757 -18.50 16.71 -13.69
CA SER A 757 -17.55 16.11 -12.74
C SER A 757 -17.64 16.78 -11.36
N PHE A 758 -17.76 18.10 -11.32
CA PHE A 758 -17.98 18.86 -10.09
C PHE A 758 -19.31 18.50 -9.40
N TYR A 759 -20.40 18.41 -10.17
CA TYR A 759 -21.71 17.98 -9.66
C TYR A 759 -21.67 16.58 -9.05
N GLU A 760 -21.07 15.62 -9.76
CA GLU A 760 -20.92 14.23 -9.31
C GLU A 760 -20.03 14.12 -8.08
N GLN A 761 -18.93 14.88 -8.04
CA GLN A 761 -18.05 14.93 -6.87
C GLN A 761 -18.76 15.52 -5.65
N SER A 762 -19.54 16.60 -5.82
CA SER A 762 -20.25 17.24 -4.71
C SER A 762 -21.30 16.32 -4.09
N MET A 763 -22.00 15.53 -4.91
CA MET A 763 -22.91 14.49 -4.39
C MET A 763 -22.17 13.43 -3.57
N LEU A 764 -20.99 13.00 -4.00
CA LEU A 764 -20.22 11.94 -3.35
C LEU A 764 -19.48 12.40 -2.10
N VAL A 765 -18.94 13.63 -2.09
CA VAL A 765 -18.01 14.12 -1.07
C VAL A 765 -18.69 15.10 -0.11
N ASP A 766 -19.50 16.03 -0.63
CA ASP A 766 -20.15 17.07 0.20
C ASP A 766 -21.50 16.62 0.74
N ALA A 767 -22.07 15.57 0.13
CA ALA A 767 -23.47 15.16 0.30
C ALA A 767 -24.47 16.27 -0.06
N ASP A 768 -24.12 17.12 -1.02
CA ASP A 768 -25.05 18.08 -1.63
C ASP A 768 -25.78 17.43 -2.82
N ILE A 769 -26.82 18.09 -3.33
CA ILE A 769 -27.50 17.77 -4.58
C ILE A 769 -27.39 19.00 -5.47
N PRO A 770 -26.74 18.94 -6.64
CA PRO A 770 -26.61 20.08 -7.53
C PRO A 770 -27.97 20.69 -7.93
N GLU A 771 -28.06 22.02 -7.97
CA GLU A 771 -29.29 22.73 -8.39
C GLU A 771 -29.75 22.30 -9.78
N ALA A 772 -28.80 22.01 -10.67
CA ALA A 772 -29.07 21.47 -12.00
C ALA A 772 -29.94 20.20 -11.98
N LEU A 773 -29.93 19.40 -10.90
CA LEU A 773 -30.72 18.17 -10.78
C LEU A 773 -32.13 18.39 -10.17
N SER A 774 -32.53 19.62 -9.86
CA SER A 774 -33.88 19.91 -9.35
C SER A 774 -35.01 19.36 -10.24
N PRO A 775 -34.93 19.43 -11.59
CA PRO A 775 -35.94 18.81 -12.45
C PRO A 775 -36.03 17.28 -12.29
N VAL A 776 -34.92 16.63 -11.95
CA VAL A 776 -34.88 15.18 -11.69
C VAL A 776 -35.60 14.86 -10.39
N LEU A 777 -35.40 15.65 -9.33
CA LEU A 777 -36.12 15.48 -8.06
C LEU A 777 -37.64 15.60 -8.24
N GLN A 778 -38.06 16.63 -8.99
CA GLN A 778 -39.48 16.86 -9.30
C GLN A 778 -40.10 15.68 -10.03
N LYS A 779 -39.40 15.11 -11.02
CA LYS A 779 -39.90 13.95 -11.76
C LYS A 779 -39.82 12.64 -10.98
N LEU A 780 -38.75 12.46 -10.20
CA LEU A 780 -38.56 11.28 -9.37
C LEU A 780 -39.69 11.15 -8.35
N PHE A 781 -39.95 12.20 -7.57
CA PHE A 781 -40.94 12.15 -6.50
C PHE A 781 -42.36 12.52 -6.95
N GLY A 782 -42.51 13.25 -8.05
CA GLY A 782 -43.82 13.64 -8.60
C GLY A 782 -44.47 12.62 -9.53
N ASP A 783 -43.70 11.73 -10.16
CA ASP A 783 -44.23 10.73 -11.12
C ASP A 783 -43.66 9.33 -10.87
N ILE A 784 -42.34 9.17 -10.87
CA ILE A 784 -41.70 7.84 -10.88
C ILE A 784 -42.00 7.05 -9.60
N VAL A 785 -41.63 7.58 -8.43
CA VAL A 785 -41.85 6.92 -7.13
C VAL A 785 -43.35 6.68 -6.87
N PRO A 786 -44.26 7.66 -7.04
CA PRO A 786 -45.70 7.42 -6.88
C PRO A 786 -46.25 6.31 -7.79
N ARG A 787 -45.74 6.19 -9.02
CA ARG A 787 -46.16 5.14 -9.96
C ARG A 787 -45.64 3.77 -9.55
N LEU A 788 -44.42 3.69 -9.05
CA LEU A 788 -43.82 2.44 -8.56
C LEU A 788 -44.44 2.01 -7.22
N GLU A 789 -44.74 2.94 -6.31
CA GLU A 789 -45.37 2.66 -5.01
C GLU A 789 -46.68 1.87 -5.14
N LYS A 790 -47.45 2.10 -6.21
CA LYS A 790 -48.70 1.38 -6.49
C LYS A 790 -48.51 -0.11 -6.81
N GLN A 791 -47.28 -0.54 -7.10
CA GLN A 791 -46.95 -1.89 -7.55
C GLN A 791 -46.08 -2.67 -6.55
N ILE A 792 -45.86 -2.11 -5.36
CA ILE A 792 -45.03 -2.70 -4.31
C ILE A 792 -45.86 -2.90 -3.03
N ASP A 793 -45.47 -3.88 -2.22
CA ASP A 793 -46.04 -4.06 -0.89
C ASP A 793 -45.41 -3.06 0.08
N GLY A 794 -46.06 -1.91 0.25
CA GLY A 794 -45.57 -0.84 1.13
C GLY A 794 -45.50 -1.23 2.62
N VAL A 795 -46.32 -2.19 3.08
CA VAL A 795 -46.27 -2.65 4.48
C VAL A 795 -45.06 -3.55 4.68
N ALA A 796 -44.81 -4.45 3.75
CA ALA A 796 -43.63 -5.32 3.79
C ALA A 796 -42.32 -4.53 3.66
N ILE A 797 -42.28 -3.46 2.84
CA ILE A 797 -41.11 -2.57 2.76
C ILE A 797 -40.85 -1.88 4.10
N TYR A 798 -41.88 -1.24 4.68
CA TYR A 798 -41.74 -0.50 5.94
C TYR A 798 -41.35 -1.37 7.14
N THR A 799 -41.72 -2.65 7.12
CA THR A 799 -41.43 -3.60 8.21
C THR A 799 -40.15 -4.41 7.99
N ALA A 800 -39.47 -4.22 6.86
CA ALA A 800 -38.27 -4.97 6.51
C ALA A 800 -37.09 -4.61 7.45
N GLU A 801 -36.36 -5.63 7.92
CA GLU A 801 -35.18 -5.43 8.77
C GLU A 801 -33.93 -5.17 7.93
N THR A 802 -33.63 -3.89 7.67
CA THR A 802 -32.46 -3.45 6.87
C THR A 802 -31.31 -2.92 7.71
N ALA A 803 -31.45 -2.88 9.05
CA ALA A 803 -30.47 -2.29 9.96
C ALA A 803 -29.07 -2.93 9.88
N TRP A 804 -28.99 -4.23 9.55
CA TRP A 804 -27.72 -4.95 9.40
C TRP A 804 -26.85 -4.44 8.23
N LEU A 805 -27.41 -3.68 7.29
CA LEU A 805 -26.65 -3.00 6.24
C LEU A 805 -25.71 -1.92 6.81
N GLY A 806 -25.98 -1.44 8.03
CA GLY A 806 -25.20 -0.42 8.72
C GLY A 806 -25.39 0.98 8.12
N LEU A 807 -26.59 1.26 7.59
CA LEU A 807 -26.97 2.51 6.93
C LEU A 807 -28.06 3.29 7.67
N GLY A 808 -28.82 2.66 8.57
CA GLY A 808 -29.90 3.30 9.32
C GLY A 808 -29.43 4.04 10.57
N GLU A 809 -30.25 4.96 11.06
CA GLU A 809 -30.01 5.75 12.29
C GLU A 809 -30.76 5.24 13.52
N ASP A 810 -31.67 4.28 13.37
CA ASP A 810 -32.45 3.73 14.49
C ASP A 810 -31.53 2.98 15.46
N GLU A 811 -31.40 3.50 16.68
CA GLU A 811 -30.49 2.99 17.69
C GLU A 811 -30.86 1.57 18.15
N GLU A 812 -32.16 1.27 18.28
CA GLU A 812 -32.63 -0.04 18.74
C GLU A 812 -32.51 -1.10 17.65
N ALA A 813 -32.80 -0.74 16.40
CA ALA A 813 -32.54 -1.59 15.25
C ALA A 813 -31.03 -1.86 15.08
N ASN A 814 -30.19 -0.84 15.26
CA ASN A 814 -28.73 -0.98 15.22
C ASN A 814 -28.19 -1.82 16.38
N LYS A 815 -28.74 -1.68 17.60
CA LYS A 815 -28.40 -2.55 18.75
C LYS A 815 -28.79 -4.00 18.49
N ARG A 816 -29.98 -4.25 17.93
CA ARG A 816 -30.44 -5.60 17.56
C ARG A 816 -29.53 -6.21 16.50
N ALA A 817 -29.26 -5.48 15.42
CA ALA A 817 -28.34 -5.90 14.37
C ALA A 817 -26.92 -6.16 14.90
N GLY A 818 -26.45 -5.34 15.86
CA GLY A 818 -25.15 -5.48 16.50
C GLY A 818 -24.98 -6.72 17.39
N ARG A 819 -26.06 -7.44 17.74
CA ARG A 819 -25.98 -8.71 18.48
C ARG A 819 -25.42 -9.84 17.61
N GLN A 820 -25.55 -9.73 16.30
CA GLN A 820 -25.08 -10.71 15.34
C GLN A 820 -23.92 -10.13 14.55
N GLN A 821 -22.77 -10.81 14.58
CA GLN A 821 -21.65 -10.42 13.73
C GLN A 821 -21.85 -11.00 12.33
N TYR A 822 -21.53 -10.21 11.29
CA TYR A 822 -21.66 -10.62 9.89
C TYR A 822 -20.31 -10.62 9.19
N ASP A 823 -20.11 -11.62 8.34
CA ASP A 823 -18.99 -11.71 7.43
C ASP A 823 -19.15 -10.62 6.36
N VAL A 824 -18.23 -9.65 6.32
CA VAL A 824 -18.36 -8.51 5.43
C VAL A 824 -18.21 -8.90 3.96
N LEU A 825 -17.58 -10.04 3.64
CA LEU A 825 -17.42 -10.51 2.27
C LEU A 825 -18.58 -11.41 1.86
N ARG A 826 -18.87 -12.46 2.63
CA ARG A 826 -19.92 -13.44 2.32
C ARG A 826 -21.33 -12.94 2.64
N LYS A 827 -21.45 -11.88 3.45
CA LYS A 827 -22.73 -11.30 3.89
C LYS A 827 -23.61 -12.32 4.61
N CYS A 828 -22.99 -13.19 5.40
CA CYS A 828 -23.66 -14.18 6.23
C CYS A 828 -23.34 -13.95 7.71
N ALA A 829 -24.20 -14.44 8.60
CA ALA A 829 -23.97 -14.44 10.03
C ALA A 829 -22.73 -15.29 10.37
N ILE A 830 -21.83 -14.75 11.19
CA ILE A 830 -20.70 -15.48 11.75
C ILE A 830 -21.16 -16.21 13.02
N PRO A 831 -20.88 -17.51 13.17
CA PRO A 831 -21.19 -18.24 14.40
C PRO A 831 -20.49 -17.61 15.62
N PRO A 832 -21.13 -17.53 16.82
CA PRO A 832 -20.57 -16.83 17.98
C PRO A 832 -19.18 -17.28 18.43
N ASN A 833 -18.79 -18.52 18.15
CA ASN A 833 -17.49 -19.11 18.55
C ASN A 833 -16.51 -19.28 17.37
N ALA A 834 -16.84 -18.75 16.19
CA ALA A 834 -15.96 -18.88 15.04
C ALA A 834 -14.74 -17.96 15.20
N LYS A 835 -13.56 -18.45 14.82
CA LYS A 835 -12.37 -17.59 14.71
C LYS A 835 -12.61 -16.55 13.62
N VAL A 836 -12.19 -15.31 13.86
CA VAL A 836 -12.40 -14.21 12.91
C VAL A 836 -11.08 -13.57 12.51
N ARG A 837 -11.10 -12.98 11.31
CA ARG A 837 -10.09 -12.00 10.90
C ARG A 837 -10.73 -10.63 10.87
N GLN A 838 -10.03 -9.63 11.38
CA GLN A 838 -10.47 -8.24 11.41
C GLN A 838 -9.66 -7.40 10.43
N CYS A 839 -10.32 -6.50 9.72
CA CYS A 839 -9.68 -5.52 8.86
C CYS A 839 -9.00 -4.46 9.73
N ARG A 840 -7.71 -4.22 9.47
CA ARG A 840 -6.89 -3.23 10.20
C ARG A 840 -7.34 -1.79 10.05
N ARG A 841 -8.08 -1.46 8.98
CA ARG A 841 -8.51 -0.09 8.65
C ARG A 841 -9.94 0.19 9.09
N CYS A 842 -10.91 -0.57 8.56
CA CYS A 842 -12.34 -0.30 8.80
C CYS A 842 -12.96 -1.13 9.92
N GLY A 843 -12.21 -2.05 10.54
CA GLY A 843 -12.69 -2.90 11.62
C GLY A 843 -13.75 -3.94 11.22
N SER A 844 -14.06 -4.07 9.93
CA SER A 844 -14.94 -5.14 9.43
C SER A 844 -14.32 -6.51 9.66
N VAL A 845 -15.13 -7.55 9.76
CA VAL A 845 -14.65 -8.90 10.06
C VAL A 845 -15.09 -9.92 9.02
N ILE A 846 -14.38 -11.04 8.99
CA ILE A 846 -14.74 -12.24 8.24
C ILE A 846 -14.48 -13.48 9.10
N GLU A 847 -15.17 -14.57 8.79
CA GLU A 847 -14.87 -15.86 9.41
C GLU A 847 -13.51 -16.37 8.90
N ASN A 848 -12.70 -16.90 9.82
CA ASN A 848 -11.41 -17.47 9.51
C ASN A 848 -11.55 -18.93 9.02
N LEU A 849 -11.93 -19.07 7.76
CA LEU A 849 -12.07 -20.34 7.07
C LEU A 849 -10.71 -20.84 6.58
N VAL A 850 -9.93 -21.47 7.46
CA VAL A 850 -8.59 -22.01 7.10
C VAL A 850 -8.66 -23.48 6.65
N ASP A 851 -9.69 -24.23 7.06
CA ASP A 851 -9.72 -25.70 6.98
C ASP A 851 -10.85 -26.28 6.08
N GLY A 852 -11.39 -25.52 5.11
CA GLY A 852 -12.55 -25.94 4.30
C GLY A 852 -12.36 -25.89 2.78
N HIS A 853 -13.05 -26.78 2.05
CA HIS A 853 -13.29 -26.62 0.60
C HIS A 853 -14.18 -25.40 0.36
N MET A 854 -13.56 -24.23 0.26
CA MET A 854 -14.25 -22.97 -0.03
C MET A 854 -14.49 -22.82 -1.53
N ALA A 855 -15.62 -22.23 -1.90
CA ALA A 855 -15.85 -21.84 -3.29
C ALA A 855 -14.73 -20.89 -3.77
N ALA A 856 -14.29 -21.05 -5.02
CA ALA A 856 -13.14 -20.33 -5.57
C ALA A 856 -13.25 -18.80 -5.46
N TRP A 857 -14.47 -18.26 -5.61
CA TRP A 857 -14.70 -16.82 -5.46
C TRP A 857 -14.40 -16.35 -4.02
N VAL A 858 -14.72 -17.17 -3.01
CA VAL A 858 -14.49 -16.84 -1.60
C VAL A 858 -12.99 -16.82 -1.31
N GLN A 859 -12.23 -17.79 -1.83
CA GLN A 859 -10.77 -17.81 -1.70
C GLN A 859 -10.12 -16.54 -2.26
N ASN A 860 -10.61 -16.04 -3.40
CA ASN A 860 -10.10 -14.81 -3.99
C ASN A 860 -10.53 -13.57 -3.20
N ALA A 861 -11.80 -13.50 -2.77
CA ALA A 861 -12.32 -12.39 -1.98
C ALA A 861 -11.64 -12.28 -0.60
N HIS A 862 -11.27 -13.40 0.03
CA HIS A 862 -10.69 -13.48 1.37
C HIS A 862 -9.27 -12.91 1.50
N LYS A 863 -8.64 -12.43 0.41
CA LYS A 863 -7.31 -11.82 0.42
C LYS A 863 -7.30 -10.40 0.99
N MET A 864 -8.35 -9.63 0.76
CA MET A 864 -8.45 -8.23 1.18
C MET A 864 -9.87 -7.89 1.66
N CYS A 865 -9.97 -6.87 2.50
CA CYS A 865 -11.26 -6.31 2.89
C CYS A 865 -11.92 -5.55 1.73
N ILE A 866 -13.23 -5.34 1.80
CA ILE A 866 -13.97 -4.50 0.85
C ILE A 866 -13.40 -3.08 0.76
N CYS A 867 -12.78 -2.57 1.83
CA CYS A 867 -12.11 -1.27 1.84
C CYS A 867 -10.67 -1.35 1.27
N LEU A 868 -10.29 -2.45 0.64
CA LEU A 868 -8.95 -2.67 0.04
C LEU A 868 -7.80 -2.60 1.04
N SER A 869 -8.07 -2.81 2.33
CA SER A 869 -7.05 -3.02 3.36
C SER A 869 -6.91 -4.51 3.65
N HIS A 870 -5.91 -4.87 4.44
CA HIS A 870 -5.59 -6.26 4.74
C HIS A 870 -6.21 -6.73 6.06
N TRP A 871 -6.26 -8.05 6.21
CA TRP A 871 -6.76 -8.73 7.38
C TRP A 871 -5.66 -8.92 8.43
N ILE A 872 -6.09 -9.00 9.69
CA ILE A 872 -5.29 -9.40 10.84
C ILE A 872 -6.11 -10.48 11.57
N VAL A 873 -5.46 -11.55 12.01
CA VAL A 873 -6.06 -12.55 12.89
C VAL A 873 -6.32 -11.89 14.23
N ALA A 874 -7.59 -11.84 14.63
CA ALA A 874 -8.07 -11.15 15.82
C ALA A 874 -8.31 -12.11 16.99
#